data_AF-A0AAE9DBW2-F1
#
_entry.id   AF-A0AAE9DBW2-F1
#
_cell.length_a   1.000
_cell.length_b   1.000
_cell.length_c   1.000
_cell.angle_alpha   90.00
_cell.angle_beta   90.00
_cell.angle_gamma   90.00
#
_symmetry.space_group_name_H-M   'P 1'
#
loop_
_entity.id
_entity.type
_entity.pdbx_description
1 polymer ?
#
loop_
_entity_poly.entity_id
_entity_poly.type
_entity_poly.pdbx_seq_one_letter_code
_entity_poly.pdbx_strand_id
1 'polypeptide(L)'
;MIPPPASPSKKEKGSCLLIALIAVFVGIILCAGLLTWVFVLRENGDGPDVDWQNATKVPTTTTSQATVSTMTTKLKSTTTTTSAEIPKTDATTTMPTSIPEAITKAVTMATSTSTTTEEATTTTTAQEVVMPVDVASILKEKSREFEVVEKCAQIQVLPVSCSPSQSPLTSEPSQFQPIHYTLNITIRDIRKPVLEGHMQLFASSKDQVQAIALHASKIHNMENRDRVHVVNCNTGETICVSRVHQIDNIVYLELAQSISSGVDLRIDINGFISADSGPHVYKQIPTAKWRVPQMIGSIFEPSSARHVFPSLDLHNQKATFNLCLNHGPSMVAVSNSLINQNVSTSGITCFEKTVPLTAQQLSFVAFEKTNPLFYNTTTLNGAYLPEINMIFNLNAKNFQQYEWIHSEVSKVMSLMSKWSGFSYPLPRLEVVVAPVMTGHSALGVITLPAQAIAYQKHTSTHETLIKEVIGQWMEGVVTTEHTCFEKAVIAYLEWKINEELQIVKKTRKMEVSRIRPRNLNETADQLRVIRQVKAQSSNLCSPRFVEVFYTLDETYGQDTVVGMIRVIFDKFAFSTATISDWASAAETAAGGRPEAGAIILEWYRPSSKISRPVLRATVSSNSVEFNQLTENNWTVPLEISGSAGTQLAVISEKKQTVPFVSTDYVVVDANRKSHAFVVYDADTYLRLIRCFGDSRCPSGEIGGIFSDLGAALLANILKKPENQDVAKWKSVFKFMAQQNLVEGTAACCVEHAIREMRKCSYWDIQDVCTKIDFNTVLAAVA
;
A
#
# COMPACT_ATOMS: atom_id res chain seq x y z
N MET A 1 -3.45 -7.87 84.03
CA MET A 1 -3.35 -6.52 84.63
C MET A 1 -4.44 -5.66 84.01
N ILE A 2 -5.04 -4.74 84.78
CA ILE A 2 -6.12 -3.85 84.31
C ILE A 2 -5.51 -2.48 83.94
N PRO A 3 -5.76 -1.93 82.74
CA PRO A 3 -5.36 -0.55 82.43
C PRO A 3 -6.38 0.46 83.00
N PRO A 4 -5.93 1.63 83.52
CA PRO A 4 -6.81 2.68 84.05
C PRO A 4 -7.49 3.53 82.94
N PRO A 5 -8.55 4.29 83.27
CA PRO A 5 -9.35 5.04 82.30
C PRO A 5 -8.71 6.35 81.81
N ALA A 6 -9.31 6.93 80.77
CA ALA A 6 -8.78 8.03 79.97
C ALA A 6 -8.96 9.45 80.55
N SER A 7 -8.22 10.41 79.97
CA SER A 7 -8.41 11.86 80.14
C SER A 7 -8.47 12.57 78.75
N PRO A 8 -9.04 13.79 78.63
CA PRO A 8 -9.77 14.15 77.41
C PRO A 8 -9.12 15.16 76.45
N SER A 9 -9.40 14.95 75.16
CA SER A 9 -9.59 15.92 74.06
C SER A 9 -8.79 17.24 74.00
N LYS A 10 -8.14 17.48 72.85
CA LYS A 10 -8.00 18.82 72.25
C LYS A 10 -8.57 18.82 70.83
N LYS A 11 -9.28 19.90 70.47
CA LYS A 11 -9.97 20.05 69.17
C LYS A 11 -9.00 20.45 68.05
N GLU A 12 -9.29 19.98 66.85
CA GLU A 12 -8.59 20.39 65.62
C GLU A 12 -8.89 21.84 65.24
N LYS A 13 -7.90 22.51 64.63
CA LYS A 13 -8.05 23.75 63.86
C LYS A 13 -7.15 23.69 62.62
N GLY A 14 -7.53 22.88 61.62
CA GLY A 14 -6.73 22.68 60.39
C GLY A 14 -7.50 22.66 59.07
N SER A 15 -8.82 22.48 59.06
CA SER A 15 -9.57 22.15 57.84
C SER A 15 -9.85 23.34 56.91
N CYS A 16 -10.33 24.48 57.45
CA CYS A 16 -10.89 25.56 56.61
C CYS A 16 -9.88 26.23 55.64
N LEU A 17 -8.60 26.33 56.02
CA LEU A 17 -7.59 27.01 55.19
C LEU A 17 -7.27 26.22 53.91
N LEU A 18 -7.26 24.89 54.01
CA LEU A 18 -6.98 23.99 52.88
C LEU A 18 -8.14 24.00 51.87
N ILE A 19 -9.38 24.00 52.37
CA ILE A 19 -10.59 24.08 51.53
C ILE A 19 -10.64 25.42 50.77
N ALA A 20 -10.28 26.54 51.42
CA ALA A 20 -10.21 27.84 50.77
C ALA A 20 -9.17 27.89 49.63
N LEU A 21 -7.98 27.30 49.83
CA LEU A 21 -6.95 27.21 48.79
C LEU A 21 -7.40 26.37 47.58
N ILE A 22 -8.08 25.24 47.82
CA ILE A 22 -8.63 24.39 46.75
C ILE A 22 -9.69 25.16 45.94
N ALA A 23 -10.60 25.89 46.61
CA ALA A 23 -11.63 26.68 45.95
C ALA A 23 -11.04 27.78 45.03
N VAL A 24 -9.99 28.48 45.49
CA VAL A 24 -9.27 29.48 44.65
C VAL A 24 -8.62 28.81 43.45
N PHE A 25 -7.99 27.65 43.62
CA PHE A 25 -7.31 26.94 42.52
C PHE A 25 -8.30 26.47 41.44
N VAL A 26 -9.46 25.94 41.84
CA VAL A 26 -10.55 25.57 40.92
C VAL A 26 -11.11 26.81 40.20
N GLY A 27 -11.28 27.94 40.89
CA GLY A 27 -11.71 29.20 40.28
C GLY A 27 -10.76 29.70 39.20
N ILE A 28 -9.45 29.61 39.42
CA ILE A 28 -8.42 29.99 38.43
C ILE A 28 -8.51 29.09 37.18
N ILE A 29 -8.67 27.77 37.36
CA ILE A 29 -8.80 26.81 36.24
C ILE A 29 -10.07 27.10 35.43
N LEU A 30 -11.21 27.37 36.09
CA LEU A 30 -12.46 27.73 35.41
C LEU A 30 -12.34 29.04 34.64
N CYS A 31 -11.71 30.08 35.20
CA CYS A 31 -11.45 31.33 34.49
C CYS A 31 -10.54 31.14 33.27
N ALA A 32 -9.50 30.29 33.36
CA ALA A 32 -8.64 29.96 32.22
C ALA A 32 -9.40 29.20 31.11
N GLY A 33 -10.28 28.26 31.49
CA GLY A 33 -11.19 27.58 30.57
C GLY A 33 -12.17 28.55 29.88
N LEU A 34 -12.72 29.51 30.61
CA LEU A 34 -13.67 30.49 30.08
C LEU A 34 -12.98 31.51 29.15
N LEU A 35 -11.77 31.96 29.48
CA LEU A 35 -10.95 32.82 28.61
C LEU A 35 -10.54 32.11 27.32
N THR A 36 -10.15 30.84 27.38
CA THR A 36 -9.81 30.05 26.18
C THR A 36 -11.04 29.77 25.32
N TRP A 37 -12.20 29.48 25.92
CA TRP A 37 -13.48 29.34 25.21
C TRP A 37 -13.88 30.63 24.47
N VAL A 38 -13.77 31.79 25.13
CA VAL A 38 -14.07 33.11 24.53
C VAL A 38 -13.09 33.48 23.40
N PHE A 39 -11.81 33.12 23.50
CA PHE A 39 -10.86 33.36 22.40
C PHE A 39 -11.08 32.42 21.21
N VAL A 40 -11.25 31.12 21.45
CA VAL A 40 -11.38 30.10 20.38
C VAL A 40 -12.68 30.27 19.58
N LEU A 41 -13.79 30.65 20.22
CA LEU A 41 -15.05 30.90 19.50
C LEU A 41 -15.10 32.25 18.79
N ARG A 42 -14.26 33.22 19.16
CA ARG A 42 -14.27 34.56 18.54
C ARG A 42 -13.49 34.65 17.22
N GLU A 43 -12.67 33.65 16.90
CA GLU A 43 -12.07 33.51 15.56
C GLU A 43 -12.99 32.79 14.55
N ASN A 44 -14.00 32.05 15.02
CA ASN A 44 -15.04 31.43 14.19
C ASN A 44 -16.24 32.38 13.98
N GLY A 45 -15.97 33.60 13.51
CA GLY A 45 -17.02 34.46 12.94
C GLY A 45 -17.33 34.01 11.52
N ASP A 46 -18.61 33.90 11.17
CA ASP A 46 -19.04 33.52 9.83
C ASP A 46 -18.44 34.47 8.77
N GLY A 47 -17.78 33.89 7.77
CA GLY A 47 -17.31 34.65 6.61
C GLY A 47 -18.52 35.14 5.80
N PRO A 48 -18.45 36.34 5.19
CA PRO A 48 -19.60 36.88 4.46
C PRO A 48 -19.94 35.98 3.26
N ASP A 49 -21.24 35.74 3.07
CA ASP A 49 -21.75 35.15 1.82
C ASP A 49 -21.32 36.02 0.64
N VAL A 50 -20.57 35.42 -0.28
CA VAL A 50 -20.15 36.07 -1.53
C VAL A 50 -21.11 35.62 -2.62
N ASP A 51 -22.02 36.50 -3.02
CA ASP A 51 -22.92 36.27 -4.15
C ASP A 51 -22.10 36.20 -5.46
N TRP A 52 -22.05 35.00 -6.05
CA TRP A 52 -21.23 34.69 -7.22
C TRP A 52 -21.78 35.23 -8.55
N GLN A 53 -22.99 35.83 -8.58
CA GLN A 53 -23.65 36.18 -9.85
C GLN A 53 -23.03 37.38 -10.60
N ASN A 54 -22.20 38.22 -9.98
CA ASN A 54 -21.73 39.49 -10.57
C ASN A 54 -20.23 39.54 -10.97
N ALA A 55 -19.50 38.43 -10.92
CA ALA A 55 -18.06 38.39 -11.22
C ALA A 55 -17.71 38.33 -12.74
N THR A 56 -18.53 38.93 -13.61
CA THR A 56 -18.48 38.73 -15.08
C THR A 56 -18.46 40.04 -15.89
N LYS A 57 -17.42 40.86 -15.72
CA LYS A 57 -17.06 41.93 -16.67
C LYS A 57 -15.58 41.90 -17.05
N VAL A 58 -15.31 41.29 -18.21
CA VAL A 58 -14.01 41.35 -18.89
C VAL A 58 -13.86 42.73 -19.56
N PRO A 59 -12.80 43.50 -19.30
CA PRO A 59 -12.50 44.69 -20.09
C PRO A 59 -12.08 44.29 -21.51
N THR A 60 -12.83 44.75 -22.52
CA THR A 60 -12.41 44.61 -23.92
C THR A 60 -11.40 45.71 -24.24
N THR A 61 -10.16 45.35 -24.61
CA THR A 61 -9.12 46.34 -24.94
C THR A 61 -8.69 46.20 -26.40
N THR A 62 -8.82 47.30 -27.14
CA THR A 62 -8.70 47.40 -28.60
C THR A 62 -7.29 47.12 -29.13
N THR A 63 -7.21 46.60 -30.35
CA THR A 63 -5.99 46.50 -31.16
C THR A 63 -5.33 47.88 -31.39
N SER A 64 -4.01 47.93 -31.30
CA SER A 64 -3.19 49.01 -31.87
C SER A 64 -1.94 48.43 -32.55
N GLN A 65 -1.43 49.12 -33.57
CA GLN A 65 -0.32 48.66 -34.43
C GLN A 65 0.98 49.44 -34.17
N ALA A 66 2.08 48.89 -34.71
CA ALA A 66 3.40 49.52 -34.90
C ALA A 66 4.26 49.68 -33.62
N THR A 67 5.61 49.75 -33.70
CA THR A 67 6.50 49.77 -34.88
C THR A 67 7.75 48.91 -34.66
N VAL A 68 8.40 48.46 -35.75
CA VAL A 68 9.71 47.80 -35.74
C VAL A 68 10.82 48.80 -35.38
N SER A 69 11.81 48.35 -34.59
CA SER A 69 13.12 49.01 -34.46
C SER A 69 14.23 47.94 -34.46
N THR A 70 15.19 48.07 -35.37
CA THR A 70 16.27 47.09 -35.59
C THR A 70 17.60 47.62 -35.05
N MET A 71 18.34 46.81 -34.29
CA MET A 71 19.79 46.99 -34.15
C MET A 71 20.52 45.65 -34.24
N THR A 72 21.54 45.61 -35.09
CA THR A 72 22.41 44.46 -35.35
C THR A 72 23.80 44.68 -34.80
N THR A 73 24.38 43.67 -34.15
CA THR A 73 25.83 43.57 -33.94
C THR A 73 26.30 42.12 -34.11
N LYS A 74 27.34 41.93 -34.92
CA LYS A 74 28.01 40.63 -35.12
C LYS A 74 29.26 40.57 -34.25
N LEU A 75 29.58 39.38 -33.71
CA LEU A 75 30.92 38.75 -33.62
C LEU A 75 30.83 37.54 -32.65
N LYS A 76 31.70 36.52 -32.69
CA LYS A 76 32.43 35.81 -33.77
C LYS A 76 33.13 34.62 -33.11
N SER A 77 33.02 33.41 -33.68
CA SER A 77 33.80 32.25 -33.22
C SER A 77 35.27 32.33 -33.65
N THR A 78 36.20 32.05 -32.74
CA THR A 78 37.60 31.73 -33.08
C THR A 78 38.10 30.63 -32.15
N THR A 79 38.65 29.55 -32.73
CA THR A 79 39.36 28.48 -32.02
C THR A 79 40.84 28.63 -32.31
N THR A 80 41.72 28.56 -31.30
CA THR A 80 43.17 28.46 -31.54
C THR A 80 43.87 27.64 -30.47
N THR A 81 44.81 26.80 -30.90
CA THR A 81 45.68 25.95 -30.09
C THR A 81 47.12 26.44 -30.20
N THR A 82 47.85 26.55 -29.09
CA THR A 82 49.33 26.59 -29.08
C THR A 82 49.90 26.06 -27.76
N SER A 83 51.19 25.75 -27.70
CA SER A 83 51.87 24.99 -26.64
C SER A 83 53.13 25.69 -26.09
N ALA A 84 53.72 25.14 -25.01
CA ALA A 84 55.01 25.51 -24.39
C ALA A 84 55.04 26.87 -23.64
N GLU A 85 55.90 27.12 -22.64
CA GLU A 85 57.23 26.55 -22.33
C GLU A 85 57.50 26.38 -20.80
N ILE A 86 58.75 26.07 -20.40
CA ILE A 86 59.17 25.59 -19.05
C ILE A 86 60.36 26.40 -18.51
N PRO A 87 60.47 26.64 -17.18
CA PRO A 87 61.78 26.56 -16.50
C PRO A 87 61.91 25.46 -15.41
N LYS A 88 63.16 25.17 -15.04
CA LYS A 88 63.67 24.07 -14.17
C LYS A 88 63.60 24.43 -12.66
N THR A 89 63.89 23.59 -11.65
CA THR A 89 65.08 22.73 -11.41
C THR A 89 64.90 21.64 -10.34
N ASP A 90 65.57 20.49 -10.57
CA ASP A 90 66.33 19.58 -9.66
C ASP A 90 65.67 18.97 -8.39
N ALA A 91 66.04 17.78 -7.88
CA ALA A 91 67.21 16.92 -8.15
C ALA A 91 66.93 15.39 -8.01
N THR A 92 67.93 14.58 -8.39
CA THR A 92 68.23 13.14 -8.12
C THR A 92 67.46 12.44 -6.97
N THR A 93 67.08 11.14 -7.03
CA THR A 93 67.71 9.92 -7.62
C THR A 93 66.60 8.81 -7.77
N THR A 94 66.69 7.60 -8.37
CA THR A 94 67.77 6.71 -8.87
C THR A 94 67.29 5.85 -10.08
N MET A 95 67.83 4.63 -10.28
CA MET A 95 67.63 3.61 -11.35
C MET A 95 67.99 2.21 -10.74
N PRO A 96 67.85 1.00 -11.39
CA PRO A 96 67.87 0.77 -12.85
C PRO A 96 66.98 -0.36 -13.47
N THR A 97 66.74 -0.24 -14.80
CA THR A 97 66.75 -1.28 -15.89
C THR A 97 65.91 -2.58 -15.84
N SER A 98 65.56 -3.27 -16.96
CA SER A 98 65.01 -2.90 -18.30
C SER A 98 65.12 -4.06 -19.32
N ILE A 99 64.06 -4.32 -20.13
CA ILE A 99 64.10 -4.69 -21.58
C ILE A 99 64.72 -6.10 -21.92
N PRO A 100 64.49 -6.76 -23.11
CA PRO A 100 63.63 -6.47 -24.29
C PRO A 100 62.56 -7.52 -24.64
N GLU A 101 61.71 -7.18 -25.63
CA GLU A 101 60.95 -8.13 -26.48
C GLU A 101 61.68 -8.41 -27.82
N ALA A 102 61.38 -9.54 -28.49
CA ALA A 102 61.56 -9.71 -29.95
C ALA A 102 60.74 -10.87 -30.58
N ILE A 103 59.61 -10.55 -31.23
CA ILE A 103 59.22 -10.86 -32.63
C ILE A 103 59.78 -12.19 -33.23
N THR A 104 58.99 -13.13 -33.79
CA THR A 104 58.60 -13.16 -35.24
C THR A 104 57.53 -14.23 -35.64
N LYS A 105 56.56 -13.81 -36.46
CA LYS A 105 55.64 -14.50 -37.42
C LYS A 105 55.51 -16.05 -37.55
N ALA A 106 54.27 -16.53 -37.30
CA ALA A 106 53.31 -17.13 -38.26
C ALA A 106 53.41 -18.59 -38.82
N VAL A 107 52.25 -19.01 -39.37
CA VAL A 107 51.90 -20.14 -40.28
C VAL A 107 51.03 -21.28 -39.69
N THR A 108 50.02 -21.67 -40.47
CA THR A 108 48.92 -22.62 -40.27
C THR A 108 49.31 -24.10 -40.15
N MET A 109 48.52 -24.89 -39.40
CA MET A 109 47.53 -25.84 -39.96
C MET A 109 46.61 -26.43 -38.86
N ALA A 110 45.52 -27.08 -39.26
CA ALA A 110 44.58 -27.76 -38.37
C ALA A 110 44.77 -29.29 -38.37
N THR A 111 44.42 -29.97 -37.28
CA THR A 111 43.84 -31.34 -37.25
C THR A 111 43.23 -31.58 -35.87
N SER A 112 42.11 -32.29 -35.83
CA SER A 112 41.38 -32.66 -34.60
C SER A 112 41.72 -34.08 -34.13
N THR A 113 42.10 -34.24 -32.86
CA THR A 113 41.97 -35.53 -32.15
C THR A 113 41.69 -35.29 -30.66
N SER A 114 40.86 -36.14 -30.08
CA SER A 114 40.44 -36.11 -28.67
C SER A 114 41.40 -36.87 -27.74
N THR A 115 41.62 -36.36 -26.52
CA THR A 115 41.24 -37.08 -25.29
C THR A 115 41.27 -36.19 -24.04
N THR A 116 40.40 -36.53 -23.11
CA THR A 116 40.17 -36.00 -21.75
C THR A 116 41.41 -35.74 -20.89
N THR A 117 41.41 -34.57 -20.24
CA THR A 117 41.72 -34.42 -18.80
C THR A 117 40.68 -33.48 -18.20
N GLU A 118 40.07 -33.82 -17.07
CA GLU A 118 39.21 -32.90 -16.33
C GLU A 118 40.05 -31.97 -15.44
N GLU A 119 39.94 -30.66 -15.65
CA GLU A 119 40.35 -29.65 -14.68
C GLU A 119 39.24 -28.62 -14.49
N ALA A 120 38.83 -28.40 -13.24
CA ALA A 120 37.65 -27.63 -12.89
C ALA A 120 37.86 -26.12 -13.12
N THR A 121 37.33 -25.63 -14.24
CA THR A 121 37.27 -24.18 -14.52
C THR A 121 35.97 -23.61 -13.96
N THR A 122 36.05 -22.78 -12.90
CA THR A 122 34.90 -22.02 -12.40
C THR A 122 34.50 -20.96 -13.43
N THR A 123 33.44 -21.24 -14.21
CA THR A 123 32.81 -20.25 -15.07
C THR A 123 32.12 -19.19 -14.23
N THR A 124 32.79 -18.06 -14.01
CA THR A 124 32.17 -16.84 -13.47
C THR A 124 31.19 -16.30 -14.51
N THR A 125 29.93 -16.74 -14.46
CA THR A 125 28.87 -16.26 -15.34
C THR A 125 28.73 -14.75 -15.18
N ALA A 126 29.07 -13.99 -16.23
CA ALA A 126 28.81 -12.56 -16.25
C ALA A 126 27.30 -12.35 -16.09
N GLN A 127 26.88 -11.56 -15.10
CA GLN A 127 25.47 -11.27 -14.89
C GLN A 127 24.94 -10.50 -16.11
N GLU A 128 23.98 -11.10 -16.80
CA GLU A 128 23.29 -10.47 -17.91
C GLU A 128 22.58 -9.20 -17.40
N VAL A 129 22.91 -8.05 -18.00
CA VAL A 129 22.38 -6.76 -17.57
C VAL A 129 20.95 -6.65 -18.06
N VAL A 130 20.00 -6.73 -17.14
CA VAL A 130 18.57 -6.65 -17.47
C VAL A 130 18.26 -5.20 -17.83
N MET A 131 18.01 -4.97 -19.12
CA MET A 131 17.63 -3.66 -19.67
C MET A 131 16.30 -3.16 -19.09
N PRO A 132 15.96 -1.86 -19.25
CA PRO A 132 14.58 -1.40 -19.06
C PRO A 132 13.62 -2.19 -19.97
N VAL A 133 12.40 -2.40 -19.49
CA VAL A 133 11.37 -3.13 -20.26
C VAL A 133 11.01 -2.35 -21.52
N ASP A 134 10.87 -3.04 -22.66
CA ASP A 134 10.27 -2.46 -23.86
C ASP A 134 8.76 -2.31 -23.67
N VAL A 135 8.36 -1.21 -23.01
CA VAL A 135 6.97 -0.82 -22.78
C VAL A 135 6.20 -0.66 -24.10
N ALA A 136 6.87 -0.26 -25.19
CA ALA A 136 6.22 -0.11 -26.49
C ALA A 136 5.85 -1.47 -27.11
N SER A 137 6.65 -2.52 -26.87
CA SER A 137 6.30 -3.89 -27.28
C SER A 137 5.08 -4.43 -26.52
N ILE A 138 4.99 -4.20 -25.20
CA ILE A 138 3.86 -4.64 -24.36
C ILE A 138 2.58 -3.89 -24.72
N LEU A 139 2.66 -2.57 -24.91
CA LEU A 139 1.50 -1.74 -25.27
C LEU A 139 1.10 -1.86 -26.75
N LYS A 140 1.80 -2.66 -27.56
CA LYS A 140 1.51 -2.86 -28.99
C LYS A 140 0.12 -3.45 -29.26
N GLU A 141 -0.38 -4.28 -28.35
CA GLU A 141 -1.74 -4.84 -28.44
C GLU A 141 -2.82 -3.76 -28.25
N LYS A 142 -2.49 -2.66 -27.55
CA LYS A 142 -3.35 -1.46 -27.40
C LYS A 142 -3.24 -0.49 -28.59
N SER A 143 -2.64 -0.90 -29.71
CA SER A 143 -2.60 -0.10 -30.94
C SER A 143 -3.97 0.40 -31.42
N ARG A 144 -5.02 -0.42 -31.29
CA ARG A 144 -6.42 0.00 -31.59
C ARG A 144 -6.91 1.12 -30.68
N GLU A 145 -6.58 1.08 -29.38
CA GLU A 145 -6.96 2.13 -28.41
C GLU A 145 -6.35 3.48 -28.82
N PHE A 146 -5.07 3.49 -29.21
CA PHE A 146 -4.41 4.71 -29.70
C PHE A 146 -5.03 5.24 -30.99
N GLU A 147 -5.36 4.37 -31.95
CA GLU A 147 -6.02 4.76 -33.21
C GLU A 147 -7.41 5.40 -32.98
N VAL A 148 -8.19 4.87 -32.02
CA VAL A 148 -9.48 5.46 -31.62
C VAL A 148 -9.29 6.86 -31.05
N VAL A 149 -8.33 7.05 -30.14
CA VAL A 149 -8.03 8.36 -29.53
C VAL A 149 -7.58 9.38 -30.58
N GLU A 150 -6.66 9.01 -31.46
CA GLU A 150 -6.11 9.94 -32.48
C GLU A 150 -7.17 10.36 -33.49
N LYS A 151 -7.98 9.42 -34.01
CA LYS A 151 -9.11 9.76 -34.90
C LYS A 151 -10.14 10.63 -34.19
N CYS A 152 -10.53 10.26 -32.96
CA CYS A 152 -11.59 10.94 -32.25
C CYS A 152 -11.18 12.33 -31.74
N ALA A 153 -9.88 12.57 -31.49
CA ALA A 153 -9.37 13.89 -31.13
C ALA A 153 -9.54 14.94 -32.26
N GLN A 154 -9.58 14.52 -33.54
CA GLN A 154 -9.75 15.44 -34.67
C GLN A 154 -11.22 15.86 -34.91
N ILE A 155 -12.20 15.21 -34.29
CA ILE A 155 -13.62 15.49 -34.52
C ILE A 155 -13.99 16.84 -33.88
N GLN A 156 -14.46 17.78 -34.69
CA GLN A 156 -14.99 19.07 -34.22
C GLN A 156 -16.29 18.85 -33.43
N VAL A 157 -16.43 19.49 -32.26
CA VAL A 157 -17.72 19.55 -31.56
C VAL A 157 -18.66 20.46 -32.33
N LEU A 158 -19.88 20.00 -32.60
CA LEU A 158 -20.95 20.82 -33.17
C LEU A 158 -21.98 21.17 -32.08
N PRO A 159 -22.45 22.42 -32.01
CA PRO A 159 -23.48 22.81 -31.04
C PRO A 159 -24.83 22.16 -31.40
N VAL A 160 -25.21 21.15 -30.62
CA VAL A 160 -26.51 20.47 -30.71
C VAL A 160 -27.42 20.88 -29.56
N SER A 161 -28.73 20.95 -29.84
CA SER A 161 -29.75 21.23 -28.83
C SER A 161 -30.86 20.17 -28.88
N CYS A 162 -31.39 19.84 -27.71
CA CYS A 162 -32.35 18.75 -27.51
C CYS A 162 -33.25 19.04 -26.30
N SER A 163 -34.42 18.41 -26.29
CA SER A 163 -35.35 18.44 -25.14
C SER A 163 -34.88 17.50 -24.02
N PRO A 164 -35.21 17.79 -22.74
CA PRO A 164 -34.89 16.91 -21.63
C PRO A 164 -35.58 15.54 -21.74
N SER A 165 -34.85 14.46 -21.52
CA SER A 165 -35.44 13.13 -21.34
C SER A 165 -36.20 13.04 -20.00
N GLN A 166 -37.14 12.10 -19.94
CA GLN A 166 -37.87 11.71 -18.72
C GLN A 166 -37.58 10.26 -18.31
N SER A 167 -36.64 9.58 -18.99
CA SER A 167 -36.27 8.20 -18.64
C SER A 167 -35.59 8.14 -17.25
N PRO A 168 -35.85 7.09 -16.45
CA PRO A 168 -35.14 6.90 -15.18
C PRO A 168 -33.64 6.69 -15.41
N LEU A 169 -32.85 6.97 -14.39
CA LEU A 169 -31.39 6.89 -14.44
C LEU A 169 -30.90 5.58 -13.84
N THR A 170 -30.16 4.82 -14.65
CA THR A 170 -29.73 3.45 -14.36
C THR A 170 -28.33 3.14 -14.91
N SER A 171 -27.47 4.16 -15.05
CA SER A 171 -26.12 3.98 -15.59
C SER A 171 -25.05 4.12 -14.50
N GLU A 172 -24.01 3.29 -14.58
CA GLU A 172 -22.94 3.21 -13.59
C GLU A 172 -21.56 3.43 -14.22
N PRO A 173 -20.58 4.05 -13.52
CA PRO A 173 -19.23 4.28 -14.07
C PRO A 173 -18.47 2.99 -14.46
N SER A 174 -18.88 1.83 -13.94
CA SER A 174 -18.34 0.51 -14.31
C SER A 174 -18.66 0.10 -15.75
N GLN A 175 -19.77 0.62 -16.32
CA GLN A 175 -20.26 0.32 -17.68
C GLN A 175 -19.41 0.95 -18.79
N PHE A 176 -18.39 1.72 -18.44
CA PHE A 176 -17.47 2.34 -19.37
C PHE A 176 -16.07 1.76 -19.20
N GLN A 177 -15.24 1.82 -20.24
CA GLN A 177 -13.81 1.57 -20.16
C GLN A 177 -13.05 2.83 -20.56
N PRO A 178 -12.33 3.51 -19.66
CA PRO A 178 -11.49 4.63 -20.04
C PRO A 178 -10.30 4.14 -20.87
N ILE A 179 -9.93 4.92 -21.88
CA ILE A 179 -8.79 4.68 -22.79
C ILE A 179 -7.72 5.75 -22.56
N HIS A 180 -8.14 7.02 -22.61
CA HIS A 180 -7.24 8.16 -22.50
C HIS A 180 -7.91 9.36 -21.81
N TYR A 181 -7.13 10.10 -21.03
CA TYR A 181 -7.49 11.38 -20.45
C TYR A 181 -6.51 12.46 -20.93
N THR A 182 -7.02 13.57 -21.45
CA THR A 182 -6.28 14.83 -21.54
C THR A 182 -6.76 15.75 -20.43
N LEU A 183 -5.86 16.20 -19.56
CA LEU A 183 -6.16 17.02 -18.39
C LEU A 183 -5.33 18.30 -18.40
N ASN A 184 -6.00 19.44 -18.45
CA ASN A 184 -5.39 20.76 -18.28
C ASN A 184 -5.82 21.31 -16.93
N ILE A 185 -4.94 21.33 -15.93
CA ILE A 185 -5.23 21.75 -14.56
C ILE A 185 -4.51 23.06 -14.26
N THR A 186 -5.22 24.04 -13.72
CA THR A 186 -4.70 25.32 -13.21
C THR A 186 -4.85 25.39 -11.70
N ILE A 187 -3.73 25.60 -11.01
CA ILE A 187 -3.71 25.88 -9.57
C ILE A 187 -4.12 27.35 -9.36
N ARG A 188 -5.34 27.59 -8.88
CA ARG A 188 -5.90 28.94 -8.66
C ARG A 188 -5.44 29.56 -7.34
N ASP A 189 -5.40 28.76 -6.28
CA ASP A 189 -4.78 29.10 -5.00
C ASP A 189 -4.11 27.84 -4.40
N ILE A 190 -3.09 28.07 -3.58
CA ILE A 190 -2.36 27.05 -2.82
C ILE A 190 -2.68 27.18 -1.32
N ARG A 191 -3.09 28.36 -0.82
CA ARG A 191 -3.49 28.59 0.58
C ARG A 191 -4.77 27.81 0.90
N LYS A 192 -5.79 27.95 0.06
CA LYS A 192 -6.86 26.98 -0.15
C LYS A 192 -6.54 26.27 -1.48
N PRO A 193 -6.35 24.94 -1.54
CA PRO A 193 -6.01 24.24 -2.77
C PRO A 193 -7.24 24.22 -3.69
N VAL A 194 -7.38 25.26 -4.51
CA VAL A 194 -8.45 25.40 -5.49
C VAL A 194 -7.86 25.12 -6.86
N LEU A 195 -8.41 24.11 -7.52
CA LEU A 195 -7.98 23.64 -8.83
C LEU A 195 -9.11 23.87 -9.83
N GLU A 196 -8.80 24.53 -10.94
CA GLU A 196 -9.72 24.66 -12.08
C GLU A 196 -9.17 23.85 -13.24
N GLY A 197 -10.02 23.16 -14.00
CA GLY A 197 -9.53 22.31 -15.07
C GLY A 197 -10.45 22.12 -16.27
N HIS A 198 -9.85 21.58 -17.32
CA HIS A 198 -10.51 21.08 -18.52
C HIS A 198 -10.09 19.63 -18.74
N MET A 199 -11.04 18.79 -19.11
CA MET A 199 -10.82 17.37 -19.38
C MET A 199 -11.36 17.00 -20.76
N GLN A 200 -10.64 16.11 -21.45
CA GLN A 200 -11.20 15.24 -22.47
C GLN A 200 -11.01 13.80 -22.03
N LEU A 201 -12.09 13.03 -21.89
CA LEU A 201 -12.07 11.60 -21.59
C LEU A 201 -12.49 10.82 -22.83
N PHE A 202 -11.63 9.91 -23.29
CA PHE A 202 -11.91 8.93 -24.33
C PHE A 202 -12.22 7.59 -23.66
N ALA A 203 -13.40 7.01 -23.93
CA ALA A 203 -13.87 5.77 -23.30
C ALA A 203 -14.83 4.98 -24.20
N SER A 204 -14.85 3.65 -24.10
CA SER A 204 -15.82 2.78 -24.78
C SER A 204 -16.97 2.38 -23.85
N SER A 205 -18.20 2.29 -24.36
CA SER A 205 -19.35 1.71 -23.64
C SER A 205 -19.29 0.18 -23.64
N LYS A 206 -19.56 -0.44 -22.49
CA LYS A 206 -19.69 -1.90 -22.32
C LYS A 206 -21.14 -2.37 -22.46
N ASP A 207 -22.09 -1.51 -22.10
CA ASP A 207 -23.53 -1.75 -22.11
C ASP A 207 -24.26 -0.72 -23.00
N GLN A 208 -25.55 -0.94 -23.24
CA GLN A 208 -26.44 0.13 -23.73
C GLN A 208 -26.78 1.09 -22.59
N VAL A 209 -26.67 2.40 -22.83
CA VAL A 209 -26.81 3.45 -21.79
C VAL A 209 -27.63 4.66 -22.26
N GLN A 210 -28.47 5.23 -21.39
CA GLN A 210 -29.16 6.51 -21.60
C GLN A 210 -28.51 7.72 -20.90
N ALA A 211 -27.41 7.50 -20.16
CA ALA A 211 -26.61 8.55 -19.53
C ALA A 211 -25.13 8.12 -19.49
N ILE A 212 -24.21 9.07 -19.31
CA ILE A 212 -22.81 8.77 -18.98
C ILE A 212 -22.58 9.12 -17.51
N ALA A 213 -22.20 8.13 -16.70
CA ALA A 213 -21.92 8.29 -15.28
C ALA A 213 -20.40 8.41 -15.04
N LEU A 214 -19.96 9.50 -14.41
CA LEU A 214 -18.57 9.73 -14.00
C LEU A 214 -18.52 10.00 -12.49
N HIS A 215 -17.49 9.53 -11.79
CA HIS A 215 -17.30 9.91 -10.40
C HIS A 215 -16.84 11.37 -10.29
N ALA A 216 -17.56 12.17 -9.50
CA ALA A 216 -17.23 13.55 -9.19
C ALA A 216 -17.72 13.87 -7.77
N SER A 217 -16.81 14.22 -6.87
CA SER A 217 -17.10 14.61 -5.49
C SER A 217 -16.72 16.06 -5.30
N LYS A 218 -17.69 16.92 -4.96
CA LYS A 218 -17.52 18.37 -4.77
C LYS A 218 -16.84 19.09 -5.96
N ILE A 219 -17.11 18.65 -7.18
CA ILE A 219 -16.68 19.33 -8.41
C ILE A 219 -17.78 20.28 -8.87
N HIS A 220 -17.46 21.58 -8.94
CA HIS A 220 -18.40 22.64 -9.31
C HIS A 220 -18.31 23.02 -10.80
N ASN A 221 -19.24 23.86 -11.26
CA ASN A 221 -19.47 24.29 -12.66
C ASN A 221 -20.00 23.21 -13.63
N MET A 222 -20.27 21.99 -13.17
CA MET A 222 -20.75 20.89 -14.01
C MET A 222 -22.17 21.07 -14.58
N GLU A 223 -23.04 21.81 -13.90
CA GLU A 223 -24.45 21.99 -14.26
C GLU A 223 -24.66 22.74 -15.59
N ASN A 224 -23.69 23.54 -16.03
CA ASN A 224 -23.77 24.28 -17.28
C ASN A 224 -23.45 23.34 -18.47
N ARG A 225 -24.51 22.83 -19.11
CA ARG A 225 -24.43 22.00 -20.32
C ARG A 225 -23.51 22.57 -21.41
N ASP A 226 -23.44 23.88 -21.58
CA ASP A 226 -22.65 24.49 -22.66
C ASP A 226 -21.14 24.35 -22.42
N ARG A 227 -20.72 23.76 -21.28
CA ARG A 227 -19.35 23.36 -20.96
C ARG A 227 -19.09 21.85 -21.16
N VAL A 228 -20.12 21.06 -21.45
CA VAL A 228 -20.06 19.60 -21.54
C VAL A 228 -20.49 19.13 -22.93
N HIS A 229 -19.62 18.39 -23.60
CA HIS A 229 -19.87 17.87 -24.94
C HIS A 229 -19.54 16.39 -25.00
N VAL A 230 -20.30 15.63 -25.79
CA VAL A 230 -20.10 14.20 -26.00
C VAL A 230 -20.06 13.95 -27.50
N VAL A 231 -19.08 13.20 -27.98
CA VAL A 231 -18.91 12.85 -29.41
C VAL A 231 -18.89 11.34 -29.56
N ASN A 232 -19.66 10.83 -30.52
CA ASN A 232 -19.57 9.46 -30.99
C ASN A 232 -18.34 9.32 -31.89
N CYS A 233 -17.29 8.67 -31.42
CA CYS A 233 -16.04 8.49 -32.17
C CYS A 233 -16.19 7.58 -33.40
N ASN A 234 -17.24 6.74 -33.44
CA ASN A 234 -17.48 5.82 -34.56
C ASN A 234 -18.32 6.44 -35.69
N THR A 235 -19.22 7.39 -35.39
CA THR A 235 -20.02 8.10 -36.43
C THR A 235 -19.51 9.50 -36.76
N GLY A 236 -18.74 10.13 -35.86
CA GLY A 236 -18.30 11.52 -36.00
C GLY A 236 -19.30 12.55 -35.46
N GLU A 237 -20.43 12.12 -34.91
CA GLU A 237 -21.53 12.99 -34.51
C GLU A 237 -21.41 13.49 -33.06
N THR A 238 -21.83 14.73 -32.79
CA THR A 238 -21.95 15.23 -31.41
C THR A 238 -23.28 14.77 -30.81
N ILE A 239 -23.22 14.03 -29.71
CA ILE A 239 -24.37 13.53 -28.96
C ILE A 239 -24.88 14.64 -28.04
N CYS A 240 -26.17 14.97 -28.13
CA CYS A 240 -26.75 16.01 -27.29
C CYS A 240 -26.97 15.53 -25.86
N VAL A 241 -26.29 16.18 -24.90
CA VAL A 241 -26.51 16.02 -23.46
C VAL A 241 -27.78 16.78 -23.09
N SER A 242 -28.84 16.09 -22.67
CA SER A 242 -30.15 16.71 -22.41
C SER A 242 -30.25 17.38 -21.04
N ARG A 243 -29.49 16.88 -20.06
CA ARG A 243 -29.36 17.44 -18.70
C ARG A 243 -28.02 16.99 -18.11
N VAL A 244 -27.43 17.81 -17.26
CA VAL A 244 -26.37 17.37 -16.34
C VAL A 244 -26.94 17.45 -14.92
N HIS A 245 -26.71 16.43 -14.12
CA HIS A 245 -27.03 16.45 -12.69
C HIS A 245 -25.99 15.65 -11.91
N GLN A 246 -25.85 15.94 -10.62
CA GLN A 246 -24.99 15.20 -9.71
C GLN A 246 -25.85 14.57 -8.60
N ILE A 247 -25.65 13.28 -8.35
CA ILE A 247 -26.25 12.54 -7.23
C ILE A 247 -25.09 11.95 -6.45
N ASP A 248 -25.02 12.28 -5.16
CA ASP A 248 -23.90 11.99 -4.26
C ASP A 248 -22.53 12.33 -4.90
N ASN A 249 -21.75 11.31 -5.24
CA ASN A 249 -20.39 11.42 -5.78
C ASN A 249 -20.31 11.00 -7.27
N ILE A 250 -21.44 11.02 -7.99
CA ILE A 250 -21.53 10.68 -9.42
C ILE A 250 -22.21 11.85 -10.16
N VAL A 251 -21.55 12.35 -11.21
CA VAL A 251 -22.15 13.25 -12.18
C VAL A 251 -22.65 12.45 -13.38
N TYR A 252 -23.88 12.72 -13.79
CA TYR A 252 -24.57 12.05 -14.88
C TYR A 252 -24.79 13.03 -16.01
N LEU A 253 -24.37 12.63 -17.22
CA LEU A 253 -24.65 13.32 -18.46
C LEU A 253 -25.82 12.59 -19.13
N GLU A 254 -27.05 13.05 -18.94
CA GLU A 254 -28.21 12.46 -19.61
C GLU A 254 -28.13 12.69 -21.11
N LEU A 255 -28.46 11.67 -21.90
CA LEU A 255 -28.35 11.72 -23.34
C LEU A 255 -29.73 11.78 -23.98
N ALA A 256 -29.87 12.59 -25.03
CA ALA A 256 -31.13 12.68 -25.80
C ALA A 256 -31.46 11.38 -26.57
N GLN A 257 -30.48 10.49 -26.76
CA GLN A 257 -30.60 9.21 -27.44
C GLN A 257 -29.73 8.17 -26.69
N SER A 258 -30.21 6.93 -26.56
CA SER A 258 -29.42 5.86 -25.92
C SER A 258 -28.27 5.41 -26.81
N ILE A 259 -27.08 5.26 -26.24
CA ILE A 259 -25.89 4.75 -26.92
C ILE A 259 -25.86 3.23 -26.76
N SER A 260 -25.55 2.49 -27.82
CA SER A 260 -25.37 1.04 -27.80
C SER A 260 -24.06 0.62 -27.10
N SER A 261 -23.98 -0.65 -26.69
CA SER A 261 -22.70 -1.28 -26.31
C SER A 261 -21.68 -1.19 -27.45
N GLY A 262 -20.39 -1.06 -27.10
CA GLY A 262 -19.27 -1.08 -28.04
C GLY A 262 -19.03 0.24 -28.80
N VAL A 263 -19.63 1.34 -28.35
CA VAL A 263 -19.43 2.67 -28.94
C VAL A 263 -18.30 3.39 -28.21
N ASP A 264 -17.36 3.93 -28.98
CA ASP A 264 -16.25 4.75 -28.53
C ASP A 264 -16.70 6.21 -28.41
N LEU A 265 -16.40 6.86 -27.29
CA LEU A 265 -16.90 8.19 -26.92
C LEU A 265 -15.75 9.12 -26.54
N ARG A 266 -15.85 10.40 -26.93
CA ARG A 266 -15.08 11.50 -26.33
C ARG A 266 -16.02 12.40 -25.52
N ILE A 267 -15.65 12.67 -24.28
CA ILE A 267 -16.40 13.47 -23.32
C ILE A 267 -15.54 14.68 -22.95
N ASP A 268 -15.91 15.86 -23.45
CA ASP A 268 -15.22 17.12 -23.21
C ASP A 268 -15.92 17.87 -22.07
N ILE A 269 -15.20 18.23 -21.00
CA ILE A 269 -15.71 18.95 -19.82
C ILE A 269 -14.81 20.15 -19.53
N ASN A 270 -15.36 21.36 -19.60
CA ASN A 270 -14.60 22.61 -19.59
C ASN A 270 -14.80 23.48 -18.33
N GLY A 271 -13.71 23.92 -17.71
CA GLY A 271 -13.74 24.86 -16.58
C GLY A 271 -14.43 24.30 -15.32
N PHE A 272 -14.25 23.01 -15.03
CA PHE A 272 -14.67 22.41 -13.76
C PHE A 272 -13.84 22.98 -12.61
N ILE A 273 -14.40 23.08 -11.40
CA ILE A 273 -13.67 23.59 -10.23
C ILE A 273 -13.72 22.60 -9.07
N SER A 274 -12.55 22.14 -8.66
CA SER A 274 -12.27 21.44 -7.40
C SER A 274 -11.90 22.47 -6.34
N ALA A 275 -12.85 22.85 -5.48
CA ALA A 275 -12.62 23.83 -4.41
C ALA A 275 -12.19 23.21 -3.07
N ASP A 276 -12.47 21.92 -2.89
CA ASP A 276 -12.51 21.27 -1.56
C ASP A 276 -11.56 20.06 -1.45
N SER A 277 -10.61 19.90 -2.38
CA SER A 277 -9.69 18.77 -2.50
C SER A 277 -8.62 18.67 -1.41
N GLY A 278 -8.75 19.42 -0.31
CA GLY A 278 -7.76 19.52 0.77
C GLY A 278 -7.28 18.21 1.41
N PRO A 279 -8.08 17.12 1.50
CA PRO A 279 -7.60 15.82 1.96
C PRO A 279 -6.78 15.04 0.91
N HIS A 280 -6.94 15.36 -0.37
CA HIS A 280 -6.40 14.63 -1.53
C HIS A 280 -5.36 15.43 -2.32
N VAL A 281 -5.10 16.67 -1.91
CA VAL A 281 -4.10 17.58 -2.46
C VAL A 281 -3.37 18.24 -1.28
N TYR A 282 -2.16 17.78 -0.99
CA TYR A 282 -1.33 18.31 0.08
C TYR A 282 -0.67 19.63 -0.34
N LYS A 283 -0.26 20.44 0.65
CA LYS A 283 0.34 21.75 0.44
C LYS A 283 1.42 22.06 1.49
N GLN A 284 2.45 22.79 1.07
CA GLN A 284 3.42 23.44 1.94
C GLN A 284 3.57 24.91 1.54
N ILE A 285 3.60 25.80 2.52
CA ILE A 285 3.62 27.26 2.30
C ILE A 285 4.60 27.89 3.29
N PRO A 286 5.47 28.83 2.87
CA PRO A 286 6.33 29.57 3.78
C PRO A 286 5.53 30.25 4.90
N THR A 287 6.05 30.20 6.13
CA THR A 287 5.48 30.91 7.29
C THR A 287 6.48 31.92 7.83
N ALA A 288 6.00 32.92 8.58
CA ALA A 288 6.87 33.92 9.20
C ALA A 288 7.94 33.32 10.15
N LYS A 289 7.73 32.09 10.65
CA LYS A 289 8.68 31.34 11.50
C LYS A 289 9.59 30.39 10.70
N TRP A 290 9.15 29.90 9.54
CA TRP A 290 9.84 28.86 8.77
C TRP A 290 9.82 29.15 7.26
N ARG A 291 11.00 29.43 6.70
CA ARG A 291 11.24 29.57 5.24
C ARG A 291 11.39 28.20 4.59
N VAL A 292 10.30 27.43 4.59
CA VAL A 292 10.17 26.18 3.81
C VAL A 292 9.77 26.52 2.36
N PRO A 293 10.29 25.82 1.34
CA PRO A 293 9.85 26.00 -0.05
C PRO A 293 8.33 25.80 -0.21
N GLN A 294 7.70 26.58 -1.08
CA GLN A 294 6.28 26.39 -1.40
C GLN A 294 6.08 25.13 -2.28
N MET A 295 5.06 24.33 -1.99
CA MET A 295 4.75 23.07 -2.69
C MET A 295 3.24 22.80 -2.68
N ILE A 296 2.72 22.16 -3.72
CA ILE A 296 1.37 21.58 -3.80
C ILE A 296 1.44 20.28 -4.61
N GLY A 297 0.74 19.24 -4.20
CA GLY A 297 0.72 17.98 -4.94
C GLY A 297 -0.45 17.08 -4.57
N SER A 298 -0.79 16.15 -5.46
CA SER A 298 -1.83 15.14 -5.27
C SER A 298 -1.40 14.02 -4.33
N ILE A 299 -2.36 13.49 -3.56
CA ILE A 299 -2.24 12.23 -2.83
C ILE A 299 -3.57 11.48 -2.95
N PHE A 300 -3.64 10.55 -3.91
CA PHE A 300 -4.89 9.88 -4.28
C PHE A 300 -4.93 8.44 -3.72
N GLU A 301 -5.56 8.29 -2.55
CA GLU A 301 -6.01 6.97 -2.07
C GLU A 301 -7.14 6.40 -2.97
N PRO A 302 -7.49 5.10 -2.85
CA PRO A 302 -8.64 4.54 -3.55
C PRO A 302 -9.93 5.39 -3.43
N SER A 303 -10.56 5.67 -4.57
CA SER A 303 -11.72 6.59 -4.73
C SER A 303 -11.45 8.08 -4.39
N SER A 304 -10.20 8.54 -4.45
CA SER A 304 -9.86 9.96 -4.21
C SER A 304 -9.86 10.84 -5.44
N ALA A 305 -9.53 10.33 -6.63
CA ALA A 305 -9.27 11.15 -7.83
C ALA A 305 -10.49 12.01 -8.24
N ARG A 306 -11.69 11.48 -8.01
CA ARG A 306 -12.99 12.16 -8.15
C ARG A 306 -13.13 13.49 -7.40
N HIS A 307 -12.26 13.79 -6.43
CA HIS A 307 -12.25 15.05 -5.68
C HIS A 307 -11.41 16.15 -6.35
N VAL A 308 -10.64 15.83 -7.40
CA VAL A 308 -9.86 16.80 -8.19
C VAL A 308 -10.41 16.94 -9.60
N PHE A 309 -10.83 15.85 -10.25
CA PHE A 309 -11.39 15.87 -11.60
C PHE A 309 -12.48 14.80 -11.78
N PRO A 310 -13.55 15.07 -12.56
CA PRO A 310 -14.55 14.04 -12.92
C PRO A 310 -13.86 12.86 -13.61
N SER A 311 -14.10 11.63 -13.18
CA SER A 311 -13.30 10.48 -13.66
C SER A 311 -13.99 9.13 -13.50
N LEU A 312 -13.56 8.15 -14.29
CA LEU A 312 -13.86 6.73 -14.07
C LEU A 312 -12.92 6.18 -12.97
N ASP A 313 -13.14 6.69 -11.76
CA ASP A 313 -12.35 6.45 -10.55
C ASP A 313 -12.63 5.08 -9.89
N LEU A 314 -12.48 3.99 -10.66
CA LEU A 314 -12.43 2.61 -10.16
C LEU A 314 -11.01 2.04 -10.20
N HIS A 315 -10.72 1.16 -9.25
CA HIS A 315 -9.40 0.58 -9.03
C HIS A 315 -8.99 -0.46 -10.09
N ASN A 316 -9.94 -0.95 -10.89
CA ASN A 316 -9.72 -1.89 -12.01
C ASN A 316 -9.82 -1.24 -13.41
N GLN A 317 -9.85 0.09 -13.49
CA GLN A 317 -9.95 0.85 -14.75
C GLN A 317 -8.64 1.61 -15.02
N LYS A 318 -7.73 1.03 -15.81
CA LYS A 318 -6.51 1.71 -16.29
C LYS A 318 -6.72 2.42 -17.64
N ALA A 319 -6.11 3.60 -17.80
CA ALA A 319 -6.10 4.44 -18.99
C ALA A 319 -4.79 5.25 -19.08
N THR A 320 -4.48 5.81 -20.24
CA THR A 320 -3.30 6.69 -20.41
C THR A 320 -3.64 8.16 -20.14
N PHE A 321 -2.70 8.96 -19.67
CA PHE A 321 -2.91 10.37 -19.32
C PHE A 321 -1.96 11.30 -20.08
N ASN A 322 -2.48 12.41 -20.59
CA ASN A 322 -1.73 13.61 -20.95
C ASN A 322 -2.08 14.70 -19.91
N LEU A 323 -1.11 15.18 -19.14
CA LEU A 323 -1.31 16.24 -18.15
C LEU A 323 -0.58 17.53 -18.55
N CYS A 324 -1.28 18.65 -18.48
CA CYS A 324 -0.68 19.99 -18.42
C CYS A 324 -1.06 20.66 -17.10
N LEU A 325 -0.06 21.08 -16.32
CA LEU A 325 -0.24 21.75 -15.04
C LEU A 325 0.24 23.21 -15.13
N ASN A 326 -0.69 24.14 -15.01
CA ASN A 326 -0.43 25.57 -14.85
C ASN A 326 -0.24 25.87 -13.36
N HIS A 327 1.02 26.11 -12.97
CA HIS A 327 1.49 26.31 -11.59
C HIS A 327 2.12 27.70 -11.36
N GLY A 328 2.26 28.51 -12.41
CA GLY A 328 2.87 29.83 -12.35
C GLY A 328 4.40 29.83 -12.44
N PRO A 329 5.02 30.94 -12.89
CA PRO A 329 6.41 30.97 -13.35
C PRO A 329 7.47 30.86 -12.24
N SER A 330 7.07 30.87 -10.97
CA SER A 330 7.95 30.71 -9.80
C SER A 330 8.16 29.26 -9.37
N MET A 331 7.50 28.30 -10.03
CA MET A 331 7.54 26.87 -9.70
C MET A 331 8.05 26.02 -10.86
N VAL A 332 8.42 24.79 -10.53
CA VAL A 332 8.61 23.66 -11.45
C VAL A 332 7.61 22.56 -11.07
N ALA A 333 7.31 21.64 -11.98
CA ALA A 333 6.42 20.52 -11.70
C ALA A 333 6.96 19.17 -12.18
N VAL A 334 6.58 18.10 -11.48
CA VAL A 334 6.83 16.70 -11.82
C VAL A 334 5.52 15.89 -11.81
N SER A 335 5.50 14.75 -12.51
CA SER A 335 4.35 13.86 -12.66
C SER A 335 4.84 12.45 -13.01
N ASN A 336 3.93 11.52 -13.32
CA ASN A 336 4.23 10.11 -13.67
C ASN A 336 5.10 9.93 -14.93
N SER A 337 5.21 10.95 -15.77
CA SER A 337 5.91 10.91 -17.06
C SER A 337 6.85 12.12 -17.22
N LEU A 338 7.74 12.07 -18.21
CA LEU A 338 8.71 13.12 -18.47
C LEU A 338 8.04 14.42 -18.93
N ILE A 339 8.75 15.55 -18.74
CA ILE A 339 8.29 16.87 -19.19
C ILE A 339 8.41 16.98 -20.72
N ASN A 340 7.28 17.19 -21.39
CA ASN A 340 7.23 17.50 -22.81
C ASN A 340 7.69 18.95 -23.04
N GLN A 341 8.97 19.11 -23.37
CA GLN A 341 9.61 20.41 -23.61
C GLN A 341 9.06 21.16 -24.83
N ASN A 342 8.39 20.47 -25.76
CA ASN A 342 7.85 21.09 -26.99
C ASN A 342 6.51 21.79 -26.75
N VAL A 343 5.82 21.48 -25.65
CA VAL A 343 4.49 22.03 -25.29
C VAL A 343 4.55 22.87 -24.00
N SER A 344 5.51 22.58 -23.12
CA SER A 344 5.69 23.34 -21.86
C SER A 344 6.14 24.78 -22.10
N THR A 345 5.65 25.71 -21.27
CA THR A 345 6.00 27.14 -21.30
C THR A 345 6.31 27.66 -19.90
N SER A 346 6.73 28.93 -19.77
CA SER A 346 6.93 29.53 -18.44
C SER A 346 5.64 29.47 -17.61
N GLY A 347 5.69 28.76 -16.47
CA GLY A 347 4.56 28.57 -15.56
C GLY A 347 3.55 27.48 -15.95
N ILE A 348 3.72 26.80 -17.09
CA ILE A 348 2.87 25.68 -17.52
C ILE A 348 3.77 24.50 -17.92
N THR A 349 3.77 23.45 -17.11
CA THR A 349 4.49 22.20 -17.43
C THR A 349 3.51 21.20 -18.01
N CYS A 350 3.75 20.75 -19.24
CA CYS A 350 3.04 19.66 -19.88
C CYS A 350 3.92 18.40 -19.89
N PHE A 351 3.32 17.25 -19.65
CA PHE A 351 4.00 15.97 -19.56
C PHE A 351 3.73 15.10 -20.80
N GLU A 352 4.61 14.13 -21.03
CA GLU A 352 4.42 13.10 -22.06
C GLU A 352 3.29 12.13 -21.69
N LYS A 353 2.77 11.39 -22.67
CA LYS A 353 1.69 10.42 -22.44
C LYS A 353 2.16 9.34 -21.45
N THR A 354 1.43 9.15 -20.36
CA THR A 354 1.75 8.10 -19.38
C THR A 354 1.54 6.71 -19.98
N VAL A 355 2.18 5.71 -19.37
CA VAL A 355 1.71 4.31 -19.42
C VAL A 355 0.26 4.20 -18.88
N PRO A 356 -0.45 3.09 -19.07
CA PRO A 356 -1.76 2.89 -18.46
C PRO A 356 -1.71 2.94 -16.92
N LEU A 357 -2.44 3.88 -16.31
CA LEU A 357 -2.59 4.12 -14.88
C LEU A 357 -4.07 4.06 -14.51
N THR A 358 -4.42 3.75 -13.26
CA THR A 358 -5.76 4.09 -12.73
C THR A 358 -5.84 5.59 -12.46
N ALA A 359 -7.05 6.16 -12.33
CA ALA A 359 -7.21 7.58 -11.97
C ALA A 359 -6.52 7.95 -10.63
N GLN A 360 -6.36 6.98 -9.73
CA GLN A 360 -5.69 7.10 -8.42
C GLN A 360 -4.17 7.05 -8.51
N GLN A 361 -3.63 6.48 -9.59
CA GLN A 361 -2.19 6.41 -9.87
C GLN A 361 -1.67 7.65 -10.61
N LEU A 362 -2.55 8.52 -11.12
CA LEU A 362 -2.15 9.85 -11.61
C LEU A 362 -1.63 10.70 -10.44
N SER A 363 -0.45 11.29 -10.59
CA SER A 363 0.15 12.18 -9.60
C SER A 363 0.81 13.39 -10.23
N PHE A 364 0.76 14.53 -9.54
CA PHE A 364 1.47 15.75 -9.88
C PHE A 364 1.98 16.45 -8.62
N VAL A 365 3.15 17.08 -8.71
CA VAL A 365 3.70 17.93 -7.66
C VAL A 365 4.30 19.18 -8.29
N ALA A 366 3.80 20.36 -7.91
CA ALA A 366 4.40 21.65 -8.24
C ALA A 366 5.10 22.23 -7.01
N PHE A 367 6.32 22.73 -7.18
CA PHE A 367 7.15 23.23 -6.09
C PHE A 367 8.08 24.37 -6.52
N GLU A 368 8.40 25.24 -5.55
CA GLU A 368 9.45 26.25 -5.66
C GLU A 368 10.81 25.56 -5.86
N LYS A 369 11.61 26.02 -6.83
CA LYS A 369 12.80 25.31 -7.30
C LYS A 369 13.87 25.15 -6.20
N THR A 370 13.95 23.94 -5.64
CA THR A 370 15.02 23.49 -4.73
C THR A 370 16.23 22.95 -5.49
N ASN A 371 17.31 22.63 -4.76
CA ASN A 371 18.33 21.70 -5.24
C ASN A 371 17.90 20.28 -4.86
N PRO A 372 17.46 19.42 -5.81
CA PRO A 372 17.22 18.00 -5.52
C PRO A 372 18.56 17.26 -5.33
N LEU A 373 18.52 16.10 -4.67
CA LEU A 373 19.56 15.09 -4.90
C LEU A 373 19.21 14.35 -6.20
N PHE A 374 20.21 14.18 -7.06
CA PHE A 374 20.06 13.58 -8.39
C PHE A 374 21.03 12.42 -8.55
N TYR A 375 20.51 11.26 -8.96
CA TYR A 375 21.29 10.06 -9.26
C TYR A 375 21.01 9.64 -10.70
N ASN A 376 22.06 9.46 -11.49
CA ASN A 376 21.95 8.98 -12.87
C ASN A 376 21.40 7.55 -12.92
N THR A 377 20.88 7.15 -14.08
CA THR A 377 20.65 5.76 -14.45
C THR A 377 21.87 4.89 -14.15
N THR A 378 21.65 3.77 -13.47
CA THR A 378 22.71 2.81 -13.06
C THR A 378 22.18 1.38 -13.08
N THR A 379 22.98 0.42 -12.62
CA THR A 379 22.58 -0.99 -12.48
C THR A 379 23.02 -1.53 -11.12
N LEU A 380 22.20 -2.34 -10.46
CA LEU A 380 22.53 -2.99 -9.19
C LEU A 380 22.15 -4.47 -9.23
N ASN A 381 23.14 -5.35 -9.04
CA ASN A 381 22.99 -6.82 -9.08
C ASN A 381 22.31 -7.33 -10.38
N GLY A 382 22.67 -6.74 -11.52
CA GLY A 382 22.09 -7.03 -12.83
C GLY A 382 20.79 -6.28 -13.17
N ALA A 383 20.09 -5.70 -12.19
CA ALA A 383 18.85 -4.96 -12.42
C ALA A 383 19.10 -3.51 -12.86
N TYR A 384 18.31 -3.02 -13.83
CA TYR A 384 18.22 -1.61 -14.21
C TYR A 384 17.71 -0.73 -13.06
N LEU A 385 18.35 0.42 -12.85
CA LEU A 385 17.87 1.50 -12.00
C LEU A 385 17.70 2.79 -12.84
N PRO A 386 16.55 3.48 -12.76
CA PRO A 386 16.29 4.71 -13.52
C PRO A 386 17.14 5.88 -13.02
N GLU A 387 16.96 7.06 -13.64
CA GLU A 387 17.31 8.30 -12.92
C GLU A 387 16.47 8.41 -11.63
N ILE A 388 17.09 8.71 -10.49
CA ILE A 388 16.38 8.90 -9.21
C ILE A 388 16.57 10.34 -8.73
N ASN A 389 15.46 11.06 -8.64
CA ASN A 389 15.39 12.42 -8.13
C ASN A 389 14.83 12.39 -6.70
N MET A 390 15.48 13.06 -5.75
CA MET A 390 14.91 13.27 -4.40
C MET A 390 14.63 14.75 -4.16
N ILE A 391 13.34 15.09 -4.06
CA ILE A 391 12.81 16.44 -3.88
C ILE A 391 12.46 16.63 -2.41
N PHE A 392 13.19 17.52 -1.72
CA PHE A 392 13.02 17.75 -0.29
C PHE A 392 12.17 18.98 0.01
N ASN A 393 11.26 18.88 0.97
CA ASN A 393 10.46 19.99 1.47
C ASN A 393 11.24 21.00 2.35
N LEU A 394 12.57 20.88 2.42
CA LEU A 394 13.46 21.69 3.24
C LEU A 394 14.71 22.10 2.45
N ASN A 395 15.16 23.33 2.64
CA ASN A 395 16.46 23.81 2.17
C ASN A 395 17.59 23.26 3.06
N ALA A 396 17.81 21.94 3.00
CA ALA A 396 18.82 21.24 3.76
C ALA A 396 20.24 21.63 3.31
N LYS A 397 21.13 21.97 4.24
CA LYS A 397 22.56 22.21 3.93
C LYS A 397 23.37 20.90 3.84
N ASN A 398 22.87 19.83 4.47
CA ASN A 398 23.57 18.56 4.63
C ASN A 398 22.80 17.43 3.93
N PHE A 399 22.65 17.50 2.60
CA PHE A 399 21.90 16.50 1.83
C PHE A 399 22.40 15.05 2.03
N GLN A 400 23.68 14.86 2.38
CA GLN A 400 24.30 13.57 2.67
C GLN A 400 23.53 12.74 3.71
N GLN A 401 22.82 13.38 4.65
CA GLN A 401 22.01 12.68 5.67
C GLN A 401 20.79 11.92 5.09
N TYR A 402 20.51 12.06 3.79
CA TYR A 402 19.43 11.40 3.07
C TYR A 402 19.91 10.38 2.02
N GLU A 403 21.22 10.20 1.81
CA GLU A 403 21.78 9.23 0.84
C GLU A 403 21.35 7.78 1.13
N TRP A 404 20.97 7.47 2.37
CA TRP A 404 20.42 6.17 2.75
C TRP A 404 19.10 5.86 2.01
N ILE A 405 18.28 6.87 1.71
CA ILE A 405 17.01 6.70 0.98
C ILE A 405 17.31 6.12 -0.41
N HIS A 406 18.22 6.75 -1.15
CA HIS A 406 18.66 6.26 -2.47
C HIS A 406 19.27 4.85 -2.38
N SER A 407 20.11 4.58 -1.37
CA SER A 407 20.71 3.26 -1.16
C SER A 407 19.66 2.17 -0.88
N GLU A 408 18.58 2.51 -0.19
CA GLU A 408 17.48 1.60 0.14
C GLU A 408 16.56 1.39 -1.07
N VAL A 409 16.08 2.47 -1.69
CA VAL A 409 15.29 2.44 -2.94
C VAL A 409 15.99 1.56 -3.98
N SER A 410 17.28 1.78 -4.23
CA SER A 410 18.07 1.00 -5.19
C SER A 410 18.04 -0.51 -4.90
N LYS A 411 18.17 -0.92 -3.64
CA LYS A 411 18.17 -2.35 -3.24
C LYS A 411 16.78 -2.96 -3.36
N VAL A 412 15.74 -2.23 -2.94
CA VAL A 412 14.34 -2.68 -3.04
C VAL A 412 13.93 -2.79 -4.51
N MET A 413 14.28 -1.84 -5.37
CA MET A 413 14.07 -1.90 -6.82
C MET A 413 14.82 -3.06 -7.49
N SER A 414 16.08 -3.32 -7.07
CA SER A 414 16.89 -4.44 -7.57
C SER A 414 16.23 -5.80 -7.22
N LEU A 415 15.75 -5.97 -5.98
CA LEU A 415 14.99 -7.16 -5.58
C LEU A 415 13.65 -7.26 -6.31
N MET A 416 12.85 -6.18 -6.37
CA MET A 416 11.54 -6.21 -7.05
C MET A 416 11.66 -6.53 -8.54
N SER A 417 12.69 -6.02 -9.22
CA SER A 417 12.98 -6.38 -10.62
C SER A 417 13.32 -7.87 -10.76
N LYS A 418 14.23 -8.39 -9.91
CA LYS A 418 14.60 -9.82 -9.89
C LYS A 418 13.44 -10.73 -9.52
N TRP A 419 12.55 -10.30 -8.63
CA TRP A 419 11.44 -11.09 -8.12
C TRP A 419 10.29 -11.13 -9.11
N SER A 420 9.80 -9.99 -9.58
CA SER A 420 8.76 -9.92 -10.62
C SER A 420 9.21 -10.44 -11.99
N GLY A 421 10.52 -10.45 -12.27
CA GLY A 421 11.05 -10.66 -13.61
C GLY A 421 10.90 -9.46 -14.53
N PHE A 422 10.47 -8.31 -13.99
CA PHE A 422 10.09 -7.11 -14.73
C PHE A 422 10.89 -5.90 -14.22
N SER A 423 11.83 -5.40 -15.03
CA SER A 423 12.58 -4.17 -14.70
C SER A 423 11.63 -2.98 -14.50
N TYR A 424 12.05 -2.00 -13.69
CA TYR A 424 11.30 -0.76 -13.56
C TYR A 424 11.10 -0.08 -14.95
N PRO A 425 9.87 0.27 -15.36
CA PRO A 425 9.56 0.55 -16.76
C PRO A 425 9.70 2.01 -17.18
N LEU A 426 9.88 2.94 -16.23
CA LEU A 426 10.02 4.37 -16.53
C LEU A 426 11.51 4.77 -16.52
N PRO A 427 11.93 5.76 -17.30
CA PRO A 427 13.32 6.24 -17.31
C PRO A 427 13.71 6.99 -16.03
N ARG A 428 12.73 7.39 -15.21
CA ARG A 428 12.91 8.18 -13.99
C ARG A 428 11.98 7.75 -12.85
N LEU A 429 12.41 7.98 -11.62
CA LEU A 429 11.61 7.93 -10.39
C LEU A 429 11.82 9.22 -9.58
N GLU A 430 10.73 9.93 -9.29
CA GLU A 430 10.71 11.11 -8.43
C GLU A 430 10.33 10.69 -7.00
N VAL A 431 11.15 11.03 -6.00
CA VAL A 431 10.93 10.74 -4.59
C VAL A 431 10.73 12.06 -3.84
N VAL A 432 9.49 12.36 -3.49
CA VAL A 432 9.07 13.64 -2.93
C VAL A 432 8.85 13.52 -1.43
N VAL A 433 9.65 14.24 -0.64
CA VAL A 433 9.41 14.41 0.80
C VAL A 433 8.37 15.51 0.98
N ALA A 434 7.27 15.23 1.66
CA ALA A 434 6.11 16.11 1.74
C ALA A 434 5.50 16.17 3.16
N PRO A 435 4.69 17.20 3.49
CA PRO A 435 3.95 17.28 4.76
C PRO A 435 2.68 16.40 4.77
N VAL A 436 2.80 15.15 4.31
CA VAL A 436 1.74 14.13 4.29
C VAL A 436 1.77 13.29 5.58
N MET A 437 0.65 12.62 5.90
CA MET A 437 0.56 11.76 7.10
C MET A 437 1.06 10.32 6.87
N THR A 438 0.94 9.82 5.65
CA THR A 438 1.29 8.46 5.20
C THR A 438 2.10 8.54 3.91
N GLY A 439 2.78 7.46 3.55
CA GLY A 439 3.36 7.33 2.22
C GLY A 439 2.28 7.17 1.15
N HIS A 440 2.65 7.43 -0.10
CA HIS A 440 1.83 7.18 -1.28
C HIS A 440 2.72 6.83 -2.47
N SER A 441 2.35 5.77 -3.19
CA SER A 441 3.07 5.30 -4.37
C SER A 441 2.25 5.50 -5.63
N ALA A 442 2.57 6.54 -6.39
CA ALA A 442 2.11 6.68 -7.77
C ALA A 442 3.25 6.26 -8.71
N LEU A 443 2.98 5.51 -9.78
CA LEU A 443 4.04 5.04 -10.70
C LEU A 443 4.82 6.23 -11.29
N GLY A 444 6.12 6.33 -10.97
CA GLY A 444 6.96 7.48 -11.30
C GLY A 444 7.14 8.53 -10.20
N VAL A 445 6.25 8.58 -9.20
CA VAL A 445 6.25 9.55 -8.10
C VAL A 445 5.92 8.90 -6.75
N ILE A 446 6.95 8.66 -5.92
CA ILE A 446 6.80 8.24 -4.53
C ILE A 446 6.71 9.48 -3.63
N THR A 447 5.68 9.57 -2.79
CA THR A 447 5.51 10.66 -1.82
C THR A 447 5.68 10.12 -0.39
N LEU A 448 6.53 10.77 0.43
CA LEU A 448 6.93 10.28 1.75
C LEU A 448 6.72 11.32 2.86
N PRO A 449 6.24 10.93 4.06
CA PRO A 449 6.10 11.83 5.21
C PRO A 449 7.44 12.41 5.66
N ALA A 450 7.53 13.74 5.69
CA ALA A 450 8.70 14.46 6.22
C ALA A 450 9.04 14.05 7.66
N GLN A 451 8.03 13.71 8.47
CA GLN A 451 8.17 13.27 9.85
C GLN A 451 8.78 11.86 9.98
N ALA A 452 8.55 10.97 9.00
CA ALA A 452 9.16 9.65 8.98
C ALA A 452 10.65 9.75 8.61
N ILE A 453 10.96 10.45 7.51
CA ILE A 453 12.33 10.63 7.01
C ILE A 453 13.22 11.41 8.00
N ALA A 454 12.64 12.29 8.83
CA ALA A 454 13.37 13.05 9.86
C ALA A 454 14.14 12.17 10.86
N TYR A 455 13.77 10.89 11.05
CA TYR A 455 14.40 9.99 12.00
C TYR A 455 14.67 8.60 11.41
N GLN A 456 15.75 8.47 10.63
CA GLN A 456 16.24 7.20 10.05
C GLN A 456 16.27 6.01 11.05
N LYS A 457 16.45 6.25 12.35
CA LYS A 457 16.49 5.17 13.37
C LYS A 457 15.14 4.50 13.66
N HIS A 458 14.04 4.93 13.05
CA HIS A 458 12.70 4.40 13.30
C HIS A 458 12.33 3.31 12.28
N THR A 459 11.91 2.14 12.79
CA THR A 459 11.49 0.99 11.98
C THR A 459 10.44 1.36 10.93
N SER A 460 9.44 2.14 11.34
CA SER A 460 8.33 2.62 10.50
C SER A 460 8.78 3.43 9.29
N THR A 461 9.95 4.07 9.35
CA THR A 461 10.48 4.89 8.25
C THR A 461 10.95 4.00 7.10
N HIS A 462 11.71 2.95 7.42
CA HIS A 462 12.11 1.90 6.47
C HIS A 462 10.90 1.10 5.96
N GLU A 463 10.01 0.70 6.87
CA GLU A 463 8.77 -0.02 6.52
C GLU A 463 7.85 0.77 5.57
N THR A 464 7.89 2.11 5.61
CA THR A 464 7.16 2.96 4.66
C THR A 464 7.90 2.98 3.34
N LEU A 465 9.20 3.32 3.34
CA LEU A 465 10.01 3.43 2.12
C LEU A 465 10.01 2.15 1.29
N ILE A 466 10.17 0.99 1.94
CA ILE A 466 10.12 -0.33 1.28
C ILE A 466 8.75 -0.54 0.61
N LYS A 467 7.63 -0.20 1.28
CA LYS A 467 6.28 -0.36 0.72
C LYS A 467 6.03 0.56 -0.47
N GLU A 468 6.40 1.84 -0.38
CA GLU A 468 6.18 2.75 -1.50
C GLU A 468 6.99 2.32 -2.74
N VAL A 469 8.19 1.77 -2.57
CA VAL A 469 8.99 1.25 -3.70
C VAL A 469 8.39 -0.05 -4.26
N ILE A 470 7.85 -0.94 -3.43
CA ILE A 470 7.10 -2.13 -3.89
C ILE A 470 5.83 -1.70 -4.67
N GLY A 471 5.14 -0.64 -4.23
CA GLY A 471 3.94 -0.09 -4.86
C GLY A 471 4.13 0.32 -6.32
N GLN A 472 5.34 0.74 -6.72
CA GLN A 472 5.66 1.04 -8.12
C GLN A 472 5.37 -0.16 -9.05
N TRP A 473 5.62 -1.39 -8.58
CA TRP A 473 5.22 -2.61 -9.27
C TRP A 473 3.76 -2.95 -8.95
N MET A 474 3.42 -3.07 -7.66
CA MET A 474 2.23 -3.77 -7.18
C MET A 474 0.92 -2.96 -7.21
N GLU A 475 0.99 -1.63 -7.30
CA GLU A 475 -0.14 -0.71 -7.46
C GLU A 475 -0.02 0.08 -8.78
N GLY A 476 1.22 0.32 -9.23
CA GLY A 476 1.56 1.07 -10.44
C GLY A 476 1.44 0.24 -11.72
N VAL A 477 2.35 -0.72 -11.93
CA VAL A 477 2.41 -1.53 -13.16
C VAL A 477 1.24 -2.51 -13.25
N VAL A 478 1.05 -3.34 -12.23
CA VAL A 478 -0.13 -4.21 -12.06
C VAL A 478 -1.06 -3.55 -11.04
N THR A 479 -2.35 -3.88 -11.09
CA THR A 479 -3.33 -3.60 -10.01
C THR A 479 -4.14 -4.85 -9.76
N THR A 480 -4.76 -4.96 -8.59
CA THR A 480 -5.71 -6.02 -8.26
C THR A 480 -7.08 -5.43 -7.99
N GLU A 481 -8.16 -6.06 -8.45
CA GLU A 481 -9.53 -5.56 -8.21
C GLU A 481 -9.88 -5.40 -6.70
N HIS A 482 -9.17 -6.09 -5.81
CA HIS A 482 -9.41 -6.14 -4.37
C HIS A 482 -8.29 -5.42 -3.59
N THR A 483 -8.53 -4.18 -3.17
CA THR A 483 -7.55 -3.32 -2.45
C THR A 483 -6.85 -3.99 -1.25
N CYS A 484 -7.57 -4.78 -0.45
CA CYS A 484 -6.96 -5.49 0.68
C CYS A 484 -6.10 -6.72 0.31
N PHE A 485 -6.23 -7.27 -0.90
CA PHE A 485 -5.28 -8.26 -1.41
C PHE A 485 -3.96 -7.55 -1.76
N GLU A 486 -4.06 -6.48 -2.54
CA GLU A 486 -2.92 -5.67 -2.98
C GLU A 486 -2.07 -5.19 -1.80
N LYS A 487 -2.70 -4.54 -0.81
CA LYS A 487 -2.05 -4.11 0.44
C LYS A 487 -1.46 -5.27 1.25
N ALA A 488 -2.05 -6.47 1.19
CA ALA A 488 -1.55 -7.63 1.93
C ALA A 488 -0.34 -8.28 1.25
N VAL A 489 -0.28 -8.35 -0.09
CA VAL A 489 0.92 -8.75 -0.83
C VAL A 489 2.05 -7.75 -0.58
N ILE A 490 1.78 -6.44 -0.66
CA ILE A 490 2.77 -5.38 -0.44
C ILE A 490 3.34 -5.46 0.99
N ALA A 491 2.51 -5.70 2.00
CA ALA A 491 2.96 -5.92 3.37
C ALA A 491 3.80 -7.20 3.53
N TYR A 492 3.44 -8.30 2.86
CA TYR A 492 4.23 -9.53 2.88
C TYR A 492 5.61 -9.35 2.22
N LEU A 493 5.64 -8.68 1.06
CA LEU A 493 6.85 -8.36 0.34
C LEU A 493 7.77 -7.43 1.14
N GLU A 494 7.22 -6.46 1.89
CA GLU A 494 8.02 -5.64 2.81
C GLU A 494 8.75 -6.50 3.85
N TRP A 495 8.05 -7.45 4.47
CA TRP A 495 8.67 -8.35 5.45
C TRP A 495 9.74 -9.25 4.81
N LYS A 496 9.50 -9.76 3.59
CA LYS A 496 10.43 -10.61 2.85
C LYS A 496 11.67 -9.83 2.39
N ILE A 497 11.48 -8.65 1.79
CA ILE A 497 12.58 -7.76 1.35
C ILE A 497 13.42 -7.31 2.56
N ASN A 498 12.79 -6.99 3.68
CA ASN A 498 13.54 -6.66 4.89
C ASN A 498 14.33 -7.85 5.44
N GLU A 499 13.78 -9.06 5.40
CA GLU A 499 14.46 -10.28 5.85
C GLU A 499 15.70 -10.61 4.99
N GLU A 500 15.66 -10.31 3.69
CA GLU A 500 16.78 -10.47 2.76
C GLU A 500 17.82 -9.33 2.88
N LEU A 501 17.38 -8.08 3.01
CA LEU A 501 18.28 -6.90 3.06
C LEU A 501 18.76 -6.54 4.48
N GLN A 502 18.15 -7.11 5.52
CA GLN A 502 18.42 -6.87 6.95
C GLN A 502 18.44 -5.37 7.34
N ILE A 503 17.55 -4.56 6.74
CA ILE A 503 17.47 -3.10 6.96
C ILE A 503 17.05 -2.80 8.41
N VAL A 504 16.03 -3.48 8.90
CA VAL A 504 15.61 -3.48 10.31
C VAL A 504 15.56 -4.91 10.86
N LYS A 505 15.75 -5.06 12.18
CA LYS A 505 15.79 -6.38 12.84
C LYS A 505 14.39 -6.99 12.98
N LYS A 506 13.87 -7.51 11.87
CA LYS A 506 12.49 -7.98 11.67
C LYS A 506 12.48 -9.15 10.68
N THR A 507 11.64 -10.16 10.92
CA THR A 507 11.51 -11.38 10.11
C THR A 507 10.03 -11.69 9.87
N ARG A 508 9.71 -12.40 8.78
CA ARG A 508 8.33 -12.80 8.43
C ARG A 508 7.67 -13.57 9.58
N LYS A 509 8.40 -14.50 10.20
CA LYS A 509 7.93 -15.30 11.34
C LYS A 509 7.61 -14.46 12.58
N MET A 510 8.43 -13.45 12.90
CA MET A 510 8.15 -12.55 14.03
C MET A 510 6.90 -11.71 13.78
N GLU A 511 6.70 -11.23 12.55
CA GLU A 511 5.54 -10.42 12.20
C GLU A 511 4.24 -11.20 12.20
N VAL A 512 4.22 -12.42 11.62
CA VAL A 512 3.06 -13.31 11.70
C VAL A 512 2.73 -13.62 13.16
N SER A 513 3.74 -13.90 13.99
CA SER A 513 3.57 -14.10 15.43
C SER A 513 3.04 -12.85 16.16
N ARG A 514 3.30 -11.64 15.64
CA ARG A 514 2.84 -10.35 16.18
C ARG A 514 1.38 -10.04 15.80
N ILE A 515 0.91 -10.48 14.63
CA ILE A 515 -0.48 -10.24 14.16
C ILE A 515 -1.44 -11.40 14.44
N ARG A 516 -0.94 -12.59 14.78
CA ARG A 516 -1.74 -13.75 15.17
C ARG A 516 -2.57 -13.41 16.43
N PRO A 517 -3.91 -13.49 16.37
CA PRO A 517 -4.80 -12.89 17.37
C PRO A 517 -4.79 -13.66 18.69
N ARG A 518 -4.93 -12.92 19.79
CA ARG A 518 -5.03 -13.46 21.16
C ARG A 518 -6.45 -13.89 21.55
N ASN A 519 -7.43 -13.59 20.69
CA ASN A 519 -8.85 -13.89 20.83
C ASN A 519 -9.46 -13.95 19.42
N LEU A 520 -10.11 -15.04 19.03
CA LEU A 520 -10.64 -15.16 17.65
C LEU A 520 -11.91 -14.33 17.42
N ASN A 521 -12.56 -13.85 18.48
CA ASN A 521 -13.71 -12.95 18.40
C ASN A 521 -13.31 -11.46 18.27
N GLU A 522 -12.02 -11.12 18.41
CA GLU A 522 -11.53 -9.77 18.11
C GLU A 522 -11.52 -9.56 16.58
N THR A 523 -12.58 -8.93 16.07
CA THR A 523 -12.57 -8.29 14.74
C THR A 523 -11.40 -7.31 14.67
N ALA A 524 -10.68 -7.25 13.55
CA ALA A 524 -9.49 -6.41 13.43
C ALA A 524 -9.76 -4.92 13.66
N ASP A 525 -10.99 -4.45 13.45
CA ASP A 525 -11.45 -3.09 13.76
C ASP A 525 -11.44 -2.74 15.26
N GLN A 526 -11.35 -3.76 16.13
CA GLN A 526 -11.22 -3.62 17.59
C GLN A 526 -9.77 -3.79 18.08
N LEU A 527 -8.83 -4.21 17.23
CA LEU A 527 -7.42 -4.24 17.62
C LEU A 527 -6.96 -2.80 17.90
N ARG A 528 -6.37 -2.60 19.07
CA ARG A 528 -5.81 -1.30 19.49
C ARG A 528 -4.71 -0.87 18.52
N VAL A 529 -5.05 -0.02 17.55
CA VAL A 529 -4.08 0.75 16.77
C VAL A 529 -3.24 1.55 17.76
N ILE A 530 -2.00 1.12 17.96
CA ILE A 530 -1.04 1.81 18.82
C ILE A 530 -0.73 3.16 18.18
N ARG A 531 -1.37 4.21 18.71
CA ARG A 531 -1.09 5.65 18.53
C ARG A 531 -0.22 6.01 17.30
N GLN A 532 -0.82 6.18 16.11
CA GLN A 532 -0.57 7.39 15.31
C GLN A 532 -1.48 7.59 14.09
N VAL A 533 -2.06 6.54 13.49
CA VAL A 533 -3.02 6.71 12.38
C VAL A 533 -4.43 6.95 12.95
N LYS A 534 -4.90 8.20 12.90
CA LYS A 534 -6.27 8.59 13.24
C LYS A 534 -7.18 8.36 12.01
N ALA A 535 -8.45 8.05 12.23
CA ALA A 535 -9.39 7.62 11.20
C ALA A 535 -9.51 8.57 9.99
N GLN A 536 -8.81 8.25 8.90
CA GLN A 536 -9.02 8.81 7.57
C GLN A 536 -8.38 7.92 6.48
N SER A 537 -8.92 6.71 6.29
CA SER A 537 -8.91 5.98 5.01
C SER A 537 -10.07 4.99 5.01
N SER A 538 -10.72 4.79 3.85
CA SER A 538 -12.02 4.11 3.75
C SER A 538 -11.96 2.58 3.73
N ASN A 539 -10.77 2.00 3.93
CA ASN A 539 -10.53 0.55 3.80
C ASN A 539 -9.62 0.02 4.92
N LEU A 540 -10.21 -0.35 6.06
CA LEU A 540 -9.54 -1.04 7.17
C LEU A 540 -9.27 -2.51 6.81
N CYS A 541 -8.22 -2.75 6.03
CA CYS A 541 -7.80 -4.09 5.66
C CYS A 541 -7.23 -4.85 6.88
N SER A 542 -7.85 -5.98 7.22
CA SER A 542 -7.43 -6.79 8.36
C SER A 542 -6.01 -7.36 8.16
N PRO A 543 -5.08 -7.23 9.14
CA PRO A 543 -3.69 -7.66 8.96
C PRO A 543 -3.55 -9.18 8.72
N ARG A 544 -4.56 -9.96 9.09
CA ARG A 544 -4.64 -11.42 8.86
C ARG A 544 -4.42 -11.85 7.42
N PHE A 545 -4.78 -11.00 6.46
CA PHE A 545 -4.65 -11.29 5.03
C PHE A 545 -3.18 -11.53 4.63
N VAL A 546 -2.22 -10.92 5.34
CA VAL A 546 -0.78 -11.10 5.11
C VAL A 546 -0.30 -12.52 5.49
N GLU A 547 -0.97 -13.18 6.44
CA GLU A 547 -0.60 -14.53 6.91
C GLU A 547 -0.80 -15.61 5.83
N VAL A 548 -1.71 -15.38 4.87
CA VAL A 548 -1.95 -16.27 3.74
C VAL A 548 -0.68 -16.46 2.91
N PHE A 549 0.02 -15.37 2.59
CA PHE A 549 1.26 -15.40 1.82
C PHE A 549 2.42 -16.02 2.60
N TYR A 550 2.42 -15.91 3.94
CA TYR A 550 3.35 -16.66 4.78
C TYR A 550 3.09 -18.17 4.72
N THR A 551 1.84 -18.61 4.86
CA THR A 551 1.49 -20.03 4.69
C THR A 551 1.87 -20.55 3.31
N LEU A 552 1.69 -19.77 2.23
CA LEU A 552 2.06 -20.20 0.88
C LEU A 552 3.57 -20.48 0.74
N ASP A 553 4.43 -19.51 1.06
CA ASP A 553 5.90 -19.69 1.01
C ASP A 553 6.40 -20.80 1.95
N GLU A 554 5.87 -20.88 3.17
CA GLU A 554 6.30 -21.87 4.17
C GLU A 554 5.79 -23.30 3.90
N THR A 555 4.75 -23.46 3.09
CA THR A 555 4.14 -24.76 2.74
C THR A 555 4.66 -25.31 1.41
N TYR A 556 4.69 -24.46 0.38
CA TYR A 556 4.91 -24.89 -1.00
C TYR A 556 6.34 -24.59 -1.50
N GLY A 557 7.06 -23.69 -0.82
CA GLY A 557 8.46 -23.37 -1.10
C GLY A 557 8.72 -21.87 -0.97
N GLN A 558 9.91 -21.50 -0.49
CA GLN A 558 10.25 -20.11 -0.12
C GLN A 558 10.21 -19.09 -1.26
N ASP A 559 10.01 -19.49 -2.51
CA ASP A 559 9.81 -18.60 -3.66
C ASP A 559 8.38 -18.68 -4.25
N THR A 560 7.40 -19.27 -3.56
CA THR A 560 6.03 -19.45 -4.07
C THR A 560 5.36 -18.10 -4.38
N VAL A 561 5.40 -17.15 -3.44
CA VAL A 561 4.82 -15.82 -3.62
C VAL A 561 5.62 -14.99 -4.65
N VAL A 562 6.91 -15.23 -4.78
CA VAL A 562 7.74 -14.63 -5.85
C VAL A 562 7.33 -15.20 -7.23
N GLY A 563 7.11 -16.50 -7.32
CA GLY A 563 6.59 -17.18 -8.52
C GLY A 563 5.20 -16.69 -8.92
N MET A 564 4.31 -16.45 -7.95
CA MET A 564 2.99 -15.84 -8.21
C MET A 564 3.15 -14.49 -8.92
N ILE A 565 4.03 -13.63 -8.40
CA ILE A 565 4.25 -12.29 -8.97
C ILE A 565 4.83 -12.41 -10.38
N ARG A 566 5.75 -13.34 -10.66
CA ARG A 566 6.24 -13.58 -12.03
C ARG A 566 5.12 -13.95 -13.00
N VAL A 567 4.27 -14.91 -12.64
CA VAL A 567 3.14 -15.35 -13.47
C VAL A 567 2.12 -14.23 -13.71
N ILE A 568 1.98 -13.29 -12.78
CA ILE A 568 1.12 -12.11 -12.94
C ILE A 568 1.79 -11.02 -13.79
N PHE A 569 3.08 -10.72 -13.59
CA PHE A 569 3.76 -9.67 -14.37
C PHE A 569 3.98 -10.05 -15.84
N ASP A 570 4.17 -11.34 -16.13
CA ASP A 570 4.18 -11.92 -17.48
C ASP A 570 2.86 -11.68 -18.26
N LYS A 571 1.72 -11.61 -17.55
CA LYS A 571 0.37 -11.59 -18.15
C LYS A 571 -0.40 -10.27 -18.00
N PHE A 572 -0.15 -9.50 -16.94
CA PHE A 572 -1.00 -8.36 -16.51
C PHE A 572 -0.25 -7.02 -16.38
N ALA A 573 0.98 -6.92 -16.90
CA ALA A 573 1.70 -5.63 -16.94
C ALA A 573 0.85 -4.54 -17.62
N PHE A 574 0.69 -3.39 -16.96
CA PHE A 574 -0.18 -2.28 -17.38
C PHE A 574 -1.68 -2.65 -17.54
N SER A 575 -2.12 -3.65 -16.76
CA SER A 575 -3.50 -4.13 -16.66
C SER A 575 -3.91 -4.32 -15.19
N THR A 576 -5.06 -4.97 -14.98
CA THR A 576 -5.57 -5.38 -13.67
C THR A 576 -5.75 -6.91 -13.65
N ALA A 577 -5.33 -7.56 -12.57
CA ALA A 577 -5.56 -8.98 -12.31
C ALA A 577 -6.76 -9.18 -11.36
N THR A 578 -7.53 -10.23 -11.58
CA THR A 578 -8.60 -10.66 -10.67
C THR A 578 -8.06 -11.54 -9.54
N ILE A 579 -8.85 -11.75 -8.49
CA ILE A 579 -8.53 -12.73 -7.44
C ILE A 579 -8.43 -14.16 -8.00
N SER A 580 -9.11 -14.47 -9.12
CA SER A 580 -8.99 -15.75 -9.82
C SER A 580 -7.65 -15.90 -10.54
N ASP A 581 -7.11 -14.81 -11.10
CA ASP A 581 -5.80 -14.82 -11.77
C ASP A 581 -4.68 -15.03 -10.74
N TRP A 582 -4.77 -14.35 -9.59
CA TRP A 582 -3.85 -14.56 -8.46
C TRP A 582 -3.93 -15.97 -7.88
N ALA A 583 -5.12 -16.60 -7.86
CA ALA A 583 -5.28 -17.99 -7.46
C ALA A 583 -4.62 -18.96 -8.46
N SER A 584 -4.80 -18.74 -9.77
CA SER A 584 -4.13 -19.53 -10.82
C SER A 584 -2.60 -19.35 -10.78
N ALA A 585 -2.13 -18.15 -10.47
CA ALA A 585 -0.71 -17.88 -10.24
C ALA A 585 -0.16 -18.63 -9.02
N ALA A 586 -0.94 -18.76 -7.94
CA ALA A 586 -0.56 -19.53 -6.74
C ALA A 586 -0.46 -21.03 -7.03
N GLU A 587 -1.45 -21.60 -7.73
CA GLU A 587 -1.40 -22.99 -8.20
C GLU A 587 -0.20 -23.26 -9.10
N THR A 588 0.07 -22.35 -10.06
CA THR A 588 1.22 -22.45 -10.97
C THR A 588 2.55 -22.41 -10.20
N ALA A 589 2.72 -21.45 -9.29
CA ALA A 589 3.94 -21.28 -8.51
C ALA A 589 4.16 -22.40 -7.48
N ALA A 590 3.10 -23.01 -6.95
CA ALA A 590 3.16 -24.17 -6.07
C ALA A 590 3.39 -25.51 -6.81
N GLY A 591 3.65 -25.48 -8.12
CA GLY A 591 3.96 -26.65 -8.95
C GLY A 591 2.72 -27.42 -9.42
N GLY A 592 1.62 -26.73 -9.73
CA GLY A 592 0.37 -27.34 -10.17
C GLY A 592 -0.48 -27.89 -9.02
N ARG A 593 -0.45 -27.22 -7.86
CA ARG A 593 -1.20 -27.60 -6.65
C ARG A 593 -2.43 -26.71 -6.47
N PRO A 594 -3.66 -27.16 -6.81
CA PRO A 594 -4.85 -26.32 -6.78
C PRO A 594 -5.20 -25.82 -5.37
N GLU A 595 -4.71 -26.49 -4.34
CA GLU A 595 -4.88 -26.10 -2.94
C GLU A 595 -4.21 -24.76 -2.63
N ALA A 596 -3.13 -24.39 -3.34
CA ALA A 596 -2.51 -23.07 -3.21
C ALA A 596 -3.42 -21.95 -3.76
N GLY A 597 -4.12 -22.21 -4.88
CA GLY A 597 -5.12 -21.30 -5.44
C GLY A 597 -6.39 -21.20 -4.58
N ALA A 598 -6.86 -22.33 -4.03
CA ALA A 598 -8.04 -22.39 -3.16
C ALA A 598 -7.91 -21.46 -1.94
N ILE A 599 -6.73 -21.40 -1.30
CA ILE A 599 -6.49 -20.51 -0.15
C ILE A 599 -6.70 -19.03 -0.53
N ILE A 600 -6.25 -18.61 -1.72
CA ILE A 600 -6.46 -17.25 -2.22
C ILE A 600 -7.96 -16.96 -2.40
N LEU A 601 -8.69 -17.88 -3.06
CA LEU A 601 -10.13 -17.73 -3.31
C LEU A 601 -10.94 -17.69 -2.00
N GLU A 602 -10.63 -18.54 -1.03
CA GLU A 602 -11.37 -18.62 0.25
C GLU A 602 -11.17 -17.40 1.15
N TRP A 603 -9.95 -16.84 1.17
CA TRP A 603 -9.59 -15.70 2.02
C TRP A 603 -9.96 -14.33 1.43
N TYR A 604 -10.00 -14.20 0.11
CA TYR A 604 -10.27 -12.92 -0.57
C TYR A 604 -11.61 -12.86 -1.32
N ARG A 605 -12.52 -13.81 -1.04
CA ARG A 605 -13.91 -13.75 -1.51
C ARG A 605 -14.66 -12.53 -0.92
N PRO A 606 -15.59 -11.91 -1.66
CA PRO A 606 -16.41 -10.80 -1.15
C PRO A 606 -17.31 -11.21 0.04
N SER A 607 -16.84 -11.00 1.28
CA SER A 607 -17.61 -11.28 2.49
C SER A 607 -17.15 -10.45 3.69
N SER A 608 -18.11 -9.76 4.33
CA SER A 608 -17.91 -8.99 5.56
C SER A 608 -17.74 -9.84 6.82
N LYS A 609 -17.89 -11.17 6.74
CA LYS A 609 -17.84 -12.10 7.88
C LYS A 609 -16.95 -13.32 7.62
N ILE A 610 -15.75 -13.10 7.10
CA ILE A 610 -14.73 -14.14 7.03
C ILE A 610 -14.22 -14.48 8.44
N SER A 611 -14.50 -15.71 8.89
CA SER A 611 -13.88 -16.36 10.06
C SER A 611 -12.45 -16.85 9.72
N ARG A 612 -11.55 -16.98 10.69
CA ARG A 612 -10.31 -17.77 10.50
C ARG A 612 -10.59 -19.26 10.65
N PRO A 613 -10.01 -20.18 9.85
CA PRO A 613 -10.13 -21.61 10.10
C PRO A 613 -9.60 -22.01 11.47
N VAL A 614 -10.32 -22.91 12.14
CA VAL A 614 -9.90 -23.53 13.39
C VAL A 614 -10.14 -25.04 13.28
N LEU A 615 -9.08 -25.82 13.50
CA LEU A 615 -9.10 -27.28 13.42
C LEU A 615 -8.94 -27.88 14.80
N ARG A 616 -9.84 -28.79 15.19
CA ARG A 616 -9.55 -29.72 16.29
C ARG A 616 -8.82 -30.93 15.74
N ALA A 617 -7.60 -31.16 16.20
CA ALA A 617 -6.80 -32.36 15.93
C ALA A 617 -6.90 -33.35 17.09
N THR A 618 -6.96 -34.65 16.79
CA THR A 618 -6.96 -35.73 17.77
C THR A 618 -6.01 -36.85 17.34
N VAL A 619 -5.00 -37.13 18.16
CA VAL A 619 -3.83 -37.95 17.79
C VAL A 619 -4.00 -39.40 18.30
N SER A 620 -4.31 -40.29 17.37
CA SER A 620 -4.26 -41.75 17.57
C SER A 620 -2.83 -42.28 17.33
N SER A 621 -2.60 -43.58 17.51
CA SER A 621 -1.29 -44.22 17.30
C SER A 621 -0.88 -44.35 15.83
N ASN A 622 -1.83 -44.25 14.90
CA ASN A 622 -1.65 -44.49 13.46
C ASN A 622 -2.30 -43.44 12.55
N SER A 623 -2.96 -42.43 13.12
CA SER A 623 -3.63 -41.36 12.37
C SER A 623 -3.92 -40.14 13.23
N VAL A 624 -4.01 -38.97 12.58
CA VAL A 624 -4.57 -37.75 13.16
C VAL A 624 -5.96 -37.53 12.57
N GLU A 625 -6.97 -37.44 13.44
CA GLU A 625 -8.32 -37.01 13.07
C GLU A 625 -8.43 -35.49 13.18
N PHE A 626 -8.96 -34.84 12.14
CA PHE A 626 -9.20 -33.41 12.05
C PHE A 626 -10.70 -33.12 11.99
N ASN A 627 -11.13 -32.03 12.62
CA ASN A 627 -12.52 -31.56 12.60
C ASN A 627 -12.54 -30.03 12.57
N GLN A 628 -13.09 -29.42 11.51
CA GLN A 628 -13.14 -27.96 11.38
C GLN A 628 -14.22 -27.39 12.31
N LEU A 629 -13.86 -26.50 13.23
CA LEU A 629 -14.80 -25.91 14.19
C LEU A 629 -15.57 -24.71 13.62
N THR A 630 -15.08 -24.09 12.54
CA THR A 630 -15.76 -22.99 11.83
C THR A 630 -17.01 -23.42 11.08
N GLU A 631 -17.94 -22.50 10.83
CA GLU A 631 -19.13 -22.74 10.00
C GLU A 631 -18.76 -23.11 8.56
N ASN A 632 -17.85 -22.34 7.96
CA ASN A 632 -17.25 -22.64 6.66
C ASN A 632 -16.23 -23.78 6.80
N ASN A 633 -16.20 -24.69 5.83
CA ASN A 633 -15.02 -25.50 5.55
C ASN A 633 -13.97 -24.63 4.86
N TRP A 634 -12.71 -24.93 5.11
CA TRP A 634 -11.52 -24.27 4.54
C TRP A 634 -10.56 -25.31 3.98
N THR A 635 -9.79 -24.94 2.97
CA THR A 635 -8.65 -25.69 2.43
C THR A 635 -7.39 -25.30 3.20
N VAL A 636 -7.09 -26.04 4.26
CA VAL A 636 -5.98 -25.75 5.19
C VAL A 636 -4.82 -26.71 4.95
N PRO A 637 -3.71 -26.27 4.32
CA PRO A 637 -2.45 -27.00 4.40
C PRO A 637 -1.82 -26.84 5.79
N LEU A 638 -1.21 -27.91 6.28
CA LEU A 638 -0.42 -27.92 7.51
C LEU A 638 0.59 -29.09 7.56
N GLU A 639 1.63 -28.92 8.36
CA GLU A 639 2.61 -29.96 8.64
C GLU A 639 2.14 -30.86 9.80
N ILE A 640 2.26 -32.17 9.66
CA ILE A 640 2.16 -33.14 10.76
C ILE A 640 3.58 -33.66 11.03
N SER A 641 4.14 -33.36 12.20
CA SER A 641 5.54 -33.67 12.54
C SER A 641 5.64 -34.61 13.73
N GLY A 642 6.58 -35.55 13.67
CA GLY A 642 6.91 -36.51 14.74
C GLY A 642 8.29 -37.14 14.56
N SER A 643 8.58 -38.21 15.29
CA SER A 643 9.87 -38.92 15.18
C SER A 643 10.09 -39.59 13.81
N ALA A 644 9.00 -39.89 13.09
CA ALA A 644 9.03 -40.41 11.73
C ALA A 644 9.30 -39.33 10.65
N GLY A 645 9.44 -38.05 11.03
CA GLY A 645 9.62 -36.92 10.12
C GLY A 645 8.38 -36.02 10.05
N THR A 646 8.26 -35.26 8.96
CA THR A 646 7.16 -34.32 8.70
C THR A 646 6.41 -34.70 7.42
N GLN A 647 5.08 -34.74 7.50
CA GLN A 647 4.17 -34.96 6.36
C GLN A 647 3.31 -33.71 6.15
N LEU A 648 3.26 -33.19 4.93
CA LEU A 648 2.27 -32.19 4.54
C LEU A 648 0.89 -32.87 4.42
N ALA A 649 -0.12 -32.31 5.04
CA ALA A 649 -1.52 -32.69 4.86
C ALA A 649 -2.35 -31.46 4.50
N VAL A 650 -3.31 -31.63 3.59
CA VAL A 650 -4.33 -30.61 3.31
C VAL A 650 -5.67 -31.10 3.86
N ILE A 651 -6.26 -30.29 4.73
CA ILE A 651 -7.56 -30.55 5.35
C ILE A 651 -8.59 -29.67 4.62
N SER A 652 -9.56 -30.29 3.95
CA SER A 652 -10.63 -29.59 3.21
C SER A 652 -12.03 -30.07 3.60
N GLU A 653 -12.16 -31.30 4.09
CA GLU A 653 -13.43 -31.82 4.60
C GLU A 653 -13.75 -31.28 6.00
N LYS A 654 -15.04 -31.29 6.36
CA LYS A 654 -15.51 -30.88 7.70
C LYS A 654 -14.92 -31.76 8.81
N LYS A 655 -14.74 -33.05 8.52
CA LYS A 655 -14.05 -34.03 9.36
C LYS A 655 -13.23 -34.95 8.45
N GLN A 656 -11.93 -35.05 8.69
CA GLN A 656 -10.97 -35.76 7.82
C GLN A 656 -9.96 -36.52 8.67
N THR A 657 -9.58 -37.76 8.28
CA THR A 657 -8.57 -38.54 9.02
C THR A 657 -7.35 -38.77 8.13
N VAL A 658 -6.17 -38.37 8.62
CA VAL A 658 -4.90 -38.49 7.91
C VAL A 658 -4.07 -39.61 8.55
N PRO A 659 -3.67 -40.65 7.82
CA PRO A 659 -2.72 -41.65 8.31
C PRO A 659 -1.37 -41.01 8.64
N PHE A 660 -0.87 -41.25 9.85
CA PHE A 660 0.44 -40.78 10.33
C PHE A 660 0.89 -41.64 11.51
N VAL A 661 2.10 -42.19 11.47
CA VAL A 661 2.65 -43.08 12.50
C VAL A 661 3.91 -42.44 13.08
N SER A 662 4.00 -42.35 14.41
CA SER A 662 5.16 -41.81 15.15
C SER A 662 5.36 -42.64 16.41
N THR A 663 6.62 -42.83 16.82
CA THR A 663 6.96 -43.51 18.08
C THR A 663 6.88 -42.60 19.31
N ASP A 664 6.90 -41.29 19.08
CA ASP A 664 7.03 -40.26 20.11
C ASP A 664 5.91 -39.22 19.97
N TYR A 665 6.24 -37.93 20.12
CA TYR A 665 5.28 -36.84 19.94
C TYR A 665 4.77 -36.78 18.49
N VAL A 666 3.53 -36.32 18.34
CA VAL A 666 2.96 -35.84 17.08
C VAL A 666 2.49 -34.42 17.33
N VAL A 667 2.95 -33.48 16.52
CA VAL A 667 2.59 -32.07 16.59
C VAL A 667 2.12 -31.63 15.21
N VAL A 668 0.88 -31.16 15.14
CA VAL A 668 0.26 -30.56 13.96
C VAL A 668 0.59 -29.06 13.95
N ASP A 669 0.96 -28.56 12.77
CA ASP A 669 1.51 -27.23 12.53
C ASP A 669 2.63 -26.87 13.52
N ALA A 670 3.61 -27.78 13.64
CA ALA A 670 4.70 -27.72 14.60
C ALA A 670 5.51 -26.40 14.54
N ASN A 671 5.54 -25.75 13.37
CA ASN A 671 6.25 -24.48 13.14
C ASN A 671 5.33 -23.25 13.18
N ARG A 672 4.00 -23.43 13.37
CA ARG A 672 2.95 -22.39 13.31
C ARG A 672 2.99 -21.59 11.99
N LYS A 673 3.13 -22.32 10.88
CA LYS A 673 3.15 -21.83 9.49
C LYS A 673 1.76 -21.57 8.94
N SER A 674 0.75 -22.29 9.43
CA SER A 674 -0.60 -22.24 8.87
C SER A 674 -1.36 -21.02 9.37
N HIS A 675 -2.13 -20.41 8.47
CA HIS A 675 -3.08 -19.33 8.77
C HIS A 675 -4.25 -19.80 9.66
N ALA A 676 -4.38 -21.12 9.85
CA ALA A 676 -5.34 -21.75 10.74
C ALA A 676 -4.85 -21.84 12.19
N PHE A 677 -5.80 -21.96 13.11
CA PHE A 677 -5.53 -22.28 14.51
C PHE A 677 -5.76 -23.78 14.73
N VAL A 678 -4.79 -24.47 15.33
CA VAL A 678 -4.92 -25.89 15.70
C VAL A 678 -5.13 -26.01 17.20
N VAL A 679 -6.24 -26.61 17.58
CA VAL A 679 -6.55 -27.00 18.97
C VAL A 679 -6.62 -28.51 19.09
N TYR A 680 -6.39 -29.05 20.28
CA TYR A 680 -6.29 -30.50 20.48
C TYR A 680 -7.33 -31.02 21.48
N ASP A 681 -7.43 -32.35 21.60
CA ASP A 681 -8.06 -33.01 22.74
C ASP A 681 -7.17 -32.96 24.01
N ALA A 682 -7.74 -33.33 25.15
CA ALA A 682 -7.05 -33.24 26.44
C ALA A 682 -5.84 -34.19 26.57
N ASP A 683 -5.94 -35.42 26.06
CA ASP A 683 -4.85 -36.39 26.15
C ASP A 683 -3.69 -36.00 25.24
N THR A 684 -3.97 -35.45 24.06
CA THR A 684 -2.94 -34.87 23.19
C THR A 684 -2.28 -33.65 23.84
N TYR A 685 -3.03 -32.72 24.45
CA TYR A 685 -2.40 -31.63 25.23
C TYR A 685 -1.54 -32.15 26.39
N LEU A 686 -1.96 -33.20 27.10
CA LEU A 686 -1.13 -33.84 28.14
C LEU A 686 0.16 -34.49 27.58
N ARG A 687 0.19 -34.89 26.31
CA ARG A 687 1.43 -35.29 25.61
C ARG A 687 2.28 -34.06 25.25
N LEU A 688 1.68 -32.97 24.77
CA LEU A 688 2.37 -31.72 24.45
C LEU A 688 3.04 -31.07 25.69
N ILE A 689 2.46 -31.23 26.89
CA ILE A 689 3.10 -30.84 28.16
C ILE A 689 4.45 -31.55 28.39
N ARG A 690 4.59 -32.81 27.94
CA ARG A 690 5.86 -33.56 28.02
C ARG A 690 6.85 -33.16 26.92
N CYS A 691 6.32 -32.77 25.75
CA CYS A 691 7.09 -32.19 24.65
C CYS A 691 7.74 -30.85 25.08
N PHE A 692 7.07 -30.06 25.92
CA PHE A 692 7.58 -28.80 26.44
C PHE A 692 8.80 -29.00 27.35
N GLY A 693 10.00 -28.81 26.79
CA GLY A 693 11.29 -29.02 27.47
C GLY A 693 12.00 -30.33 27.13
N ASP A 694 11.39 -31.21 26.33
CA ASP A 694 12.06 -32.38 25.76
C ASP A 694 12.76 -31.99 24.45
N SER A 695 14.07 -32.23 24.34
CA SER A 695 14.84 -31.90 23.13
C SER A 695 14.46 -32.72 21.89
N ARG A 696 13.64 -33.77 22.06
CA ARG A 696 13.06 -34.59 20.98
C ARG A 696 11.71 -34.07 20.51
N CYS A 697 11.22 -32.97 21.07
CA CYS A 697 9.97 -32.34 20.64
C CYS A 697 10.14 -31.75 19.23
N PRO A 698 9.28 -32.08 18.24
CA PRO A 698 9.44 -31.61 16.86
C PRO A 698 9.04 -30.14 16.65
N SER A 699 8.83 -29.37 17.73
CA SER A 699 8.40 -27.98 17.71
C SER A 699 9.13 -27.17 18.77
N GLY A 700 9.76 -26.06 18.37
CA GLY A 700 10.21 -25.00 19.28
C GLY A 700 9.08 -24.04 19.71
N GLU A 701 7.89 -24.17 19.11
CA GLU A 701 6.78 -23.22 19.19
C GLU A 701 5.61 -23.71 20.07
N ILE A 702 5.83 -24.76 20.88
CA ILE A 702 4.78 -25.37 21.75
C ILE A 702 4.05 -24.33 22.62
N GLY A 703 4.76 -23.32 23.14
CA GLY A 703 4.13 -22.23 23.89
C GLY A 703 3.09 -21.45 23.08
N GLY A 704 3.34 -21.28 21.78
CA GLY A 704 2.40 -20.69 20.82
C GLY A 704 1.16 -21.55 20.58
N ILE A 705 1.28 -22.88 20.60
CA ILE A 705 0.16 -23.83 20.49
C ILE A 705 -0.76 -23.75 21.72
N PHE A 706 -0.19 -23.53 22.92
CA PHE A 706 -0.99 -23.24 24.12
C PHE A 706 -1.61 -21.83 24.09
N SER A 707 -0.98 -20.85 23.44
CA SER A 707 -1.59 -19.54 23.18
C SER A 707 -2.78 -19.63 22.21
N ASP A 708 -2.66 -20.43 21.15
CA ASP A 708 -3.73 -20.67 20.18
C ASP A 708 -4.96 -21.33 20.84
N LEU A 709 -4.76 -22.21 21.84
CA LEU A 709 -5.84 -22.71 22.72
C LEU A 709 -6.53 -21.60 23.51
N GLY A 710 -5.76 -20.64 24.06
CA GLY A 710 -6.31 -19.48 24.76
C GLY A 710 -7.19 -18.60 23.87
N ALA A 711 -6.76 -18.36 22.64
CA ALA A 711 -7.52 -17.59 21.65
C ALA A 711 -8.83 -18.28 21.23
N ALA A 712 -8.82 -19.61 21.10
CA ALA A 712 -10.01 -20.42 20.83
C ALA A 712 -10.95 -20.54 22.04
N LEU A 713 -10.41 -20.54 23.26
CA LEU A 713 -11.20 -20.52 24.50
C LEU A 713 -12.00 -19.22 24.62
N LEU A 714 -11.36 -18.06 24.44
CA LEU A 714 -12.03 -16.76 24.44
C LEU A 714 -13.10 -16.62 23.35
N ALA A 715 -12.95 -17.36 22.26
CA ALA A 715 -13.92 -17.37 21.16
C ALA A 715 -15.21 -18.16 21.46
N ASN A 716 -15.22 -18.96 22.54
CA ASN A 716 -16.29 -19.91 22.90
C ASN A 716 -16.63 -20.96 21.80
N ILE A 717 -15.67 -21.29 20.94
CA ILE A 717 -15.84 -22.30 19.86
C ILE A 717 -15.50 -23.74 20.31
N LEU A 718 -14.95 -23.90 21.52
CA LEU A 718 -14.61 -25.20 22.09
C LEU A 718 -15.84 -25.86 22.70
N LYS A 719 -16.16 -27.09 22.27
CA LYS A 719 -17.25 -27.88 22.86
C LYS A 719 -16.98 -28.13 24.35
N LYS A 720 -18.05 -28.08 25.16
CA LYS A 720 -18.04 -28.41 26.59
C LYS A 720 -17.27 -29.73 26.84
N PRO A 721 -16.33 -29.78 27.79
CA PRO A 721 -15.57 -30.99 28.07
C PRO A 721 -16.49 -32.04 28.72
N GLU A 722 -16.25 -33.31 28.40
CA GLU A 722 -16.93 -34.42 29.06
C GLU A 722 -16.45 -34.55 30.51
N ASN A 723 -17.32 -35.00 31.42
CA ASN A 723 -17.01 -35.11 32.85
C ASN A 723 -15.72 -35.91 33.15
N GLN A 724 -15.40 -36.91 32.31
CA GLN A 724 -14.18 -37.72 32.41
C GLN A 724 -12.90 -36.94 32.06
N ASP A 725 -12.99 -35.93 31.19
CA ASP A 725 -11.84 -35.13 30.74
C ASP A 725 -11.61 -33.87 31.59
N VAL A 726 -12.56 -33.49 32.46
CA VAL A 726 -12.44 -32.29 33.32
C VAL A 726 -11.15 -32.28 34.13
N ALA A 727 -10.73 -33.43 34.67
CA ALA A 727 -9.46 -33.53 35.40
C ALA A 727 -8.24 -33.28 34.50
N LYS A 728 -8.24 -33.84 33.28
CA LYS A 728 -7.18 -33.64 32.28
C LYS A 728 -7.06 -32.17 31.88
N TRP A 729 -8.19 -31.54 31.57
CA TRP A 729 -8.25 -30.11 31.21
C TRP A 729 -7.80 -29.19 32.35
N LYS A 730 -8.12 -29.51 33.60
CA LYS A 730 -7.59 -28.76 34.76
C LYS A 730 -6.06 -28.87 34.87
N SER A 731 -5.47 -30.03 34.59
CA SER A 731 -4.01 -30.17 34.51
C SER A 731 -3.40 -29.35 33.36
N VAL A 732 -4.03 -29.34 32.18
CA VAL A 732 -3.60 -28.51 31.03
C VAL A 732 -3.65 -27.01 31.38
N PHE A 733 -4.77 -26.53 31.90
CA PHE A 733 -4.96 -25.11 32.26
C PHE A 733 -4.02 -24.69 33.39
N LYS A 734 -3.79 -25.55 34.39
CA LYS A 734 -2.82 -25.29 35.47
C LYS A 734 -1.39 -25.17 34.94
N PHE A 735 -0.99 -26.03 34.00
CA PHE A 735 0.31 -25.92 33.33
C PHE A 735 0.44 -24.61 32.53
N MET A 736 -0.57 -24.24 31.74
CA MET A 736 -0.60 -22.97 30.99
C MET A 736 -0.45 -21.75 31.90
N ALA A 737 -1.12 -21.74 33.05
CA ALA A 737 -1.03 -20.66 34.04
C ALA A 737 0.33 -20.63 34.76
N GLN A 738 0.90 -21.79 35.09
CA GLN A 738 2.22 -21.91 35.72
C GLN A 738 3.35 -21.45 34.81
N GLN A 739 3.30 -21.82 33.52
CA GLN A 739 4.29 -21.44 32.51
C GLN A 739 4.00 -20.08 31.84
N ASN A 740 2.88 -19.42 32.19
CA ASN A 740 2.41 -18.14 31.63
C ASN A 740 2.28 -18.15 30.08
N LEU A 741 1.77 -19.25 29.51
CA LEU A 741 1.64 -19.44 28.04
C LEU A 741 0.45 -18.68 27.41
N VAL A 742 -0.35 -18.02 28.26
CA VAL A 742 -1.47 -17.16 27.91
C VAL A 742 -1.37 -15.87 28.73
N GLU A 743 -1.90 -14.77 28.17
CA GLU A 743 -1.87 -13.43 28.76
C GLU A 743 -3.26 -12.79 28.80
N GLY A 744 -3.41 -11.70 29.57
CA GLY A 744 -4.63 -10.89 29.63
C GLY A 744 -5.89 -11.68 30.00
N THR A 745 -7.00 -11.41 29.32
CA THR A 745 -8.30 -12.07 29.56
C THR A 745 -8.21 -13.59 29.35
N ALA A 746 -7.38 -14.09 28.43
CA ALA A 746 -7.17 -15.54 28.27
C ALA A 746 -6.53 -16.16 29.51
N ALA A 747 -5.52 -15.51 30.09
CA ALA A 747 -4.91 -15.95 31.35
C ALA A 747 -5.92 -15.91 32.51
N CYS A 748 -6.73 -14.86 32.62
CA CYS A 748 -7.77 -14.79 33.63
C CYS A 748 -8.80 -15.92 33.47
N CYS A 749 -9.28 -16.18 32.26
CA CYS A 749 -10.27 -17.24 32.02
C CYS A 749 -9.70 -18.64 32.32
N VAL A 750 -8.42 -18.87 32.04
CA VAL A 750 -7.70 -20.09 32.45
C VAL A 750 -7.58 -20.19 33.98
N GLU A 751 -7.16 -19.13 34.68
CA GLU A 751 -7.09 -19.08 36.16
C GLU A 751 -8.46 -19.22 36.84
N HIS A 752 -9.52 -18.73 36.20
CA HIS A 752 -10.92 -18.83 36.67
C HIS A 752 -11.42 -20.27 36.58
N ALA A 753 -11.20 -20.97 35.47
CA ALA A 753 -11.64 -22.36 35.27
C ALA A 753 -10.96 -23.36 36.23
N ILE A 754 -9.77 -23.04 36.75
CA ILE A 754 -9.08 -23.82 37.80
C ILE A 754 -9.31 -23.28 39.23
N ARG A 755 -10.12 -22.22 39.40
CA ARG A 755 -10.38 -21.49 40.65
C ARG A 755 -9.11 -20.97 41.38
N GLU A 756 -7.99 -20.73 40.69
CA GLU A 756 -6.80 -20.13 41.32
C GLU A 756 -6.85 -18.58 41.36
N MET A 757 -7.53 -17.94 40.40
CA MET A 757 -7.95 -16.52 40.38
C MET A 757 -6.96 -15.48 40.99
N ARG A 758 -5.67 -15.52 40.62
CA ARG A 758 -4.64 -14.65 41.20
C ARG A 758 -4.44 -13.33 40.45
N LYS A 759 -4.75 -13.31 39.15
CA LYS A 759 -4.46 -12.18 38.23
C LYS A 759 -5.70 -11.59 37.55
N CYS A 760 -6.90 -12.07 37.87
CA CYS A 760 -8.15 -11.63 37.23
C CYS A 760 -8.63 -10.25 37.69
N SER A 761 -9.21 -9.48 36.78
CA SER A 761 -10.18 -8.43 37.16
C SER A 761 -11.58 -9.03 37.32
N TYR A 762 -12.44 -8.34 38.09
CA TYR A 762 -13.85 -8.72 38.24
C TYR A 762 -14.60 -8.67 36.89
N TRP A 763 -14.26 -7.69 36.05
CA TRP A 763 -14.88 -7.49 34.74
C TRP A 763 -14.53 -8.60 33.75
N ASP A 764 -13.25 -9.01 33.66
CA ASP A 764 -12.86 -10.17 32.81
C ASP A 764 -13.67 -11.42 33.16
N ILE A 765 -13.90 -11.67 34.47
CA ILE A 765 -14.68 -12.81 34.95
C ILE A 765 -16.15 -12.70 34.52
N GLN A 766 -16.82 -11.59 34.83
CA GLN A 766 -18.27 -11.44 34.59
C GLN A 766 -18.61 -11.21 33.12
N ASP A 767 -17.79 -10.43 32.41
CA ASP A 767 -18.09 -10.03 31.04
C ASP A 767 -17.60 -11.02 29.98
N VAL A 768 -16.63 -11.87 30.32
CA VAL A 768 -16.06 -12.87 29.39
C VAL A 768 -16.05 -14.27 30.00
N CYS A 769 -15.29 -14.51 31.07
CA CYS A 769 -14.90 -15.88 31.44
C CYS A 769 -16.05 -16.77 31.91
N THR A 770 -17.08 -16.20 32.53
CA THR A 770 -18.31 -16.91 32.96
C THR A 770 -19.24 -17.26 31.81
N LYS A 771 -19.16 -16.52 30.68
CA LYS A 771 -19.96 -16.73 29.46
C LYS A 771 -19.34 -17.79 28.53
N ILE A 772 -18.12 -18.24 28.82
CA ILE A 772 -17.45 -19.31 28.09
C ILE A 772 -17.96 -20.66 28.62
N ASP A 773 -18.74 -21.35 27.80
CA ASP A 773 -19.38 -22.65 28.06
C ASP A 773 -18.39 -23.72 28.58
N PHE A 774 -17.17 -23.68 28.07
CA PHE A 774 -16.06 -24.55 28.46
C PHE A 774 -15.66 -24.34 29.92
N ASN A 775 -15.54 -23.07 30.34
CA ASN A 775 -15.18 -22.69 31.71
C ASN A 775 -16.29 -23.01 32.70
N THR A 776 -17.56 -22.86 32.32
CA THR A 776 -18.71 -23.14 33.20
C THR A 776 -18.65 -24.58 33.72
N VAL A 777 -18.27 -25.55 32.88
CA VAL A 777 -18.13 -26.96 33.28
C VAL A 777 -16.91 -27.16 34.19
N LEU A 778 -15.74 -26.64 33.81
CA LEU A 778 -14.52 -26.78 34.62
C LEU A 778 -14.68 -26.13 36.01
N ALA A 779 -15.28 -24.95 36.07
CA ALA A 779 -15.51 -24.22 37.31
C ALA A 779 -16.61 -24.86 38.20
N ALA A 780 -17.55 -25.63 37.64
CA ALA A 780 -18.63 -26.29 38.39
C ALA A 780 -18.18 -27.58 39.11
N VAL A 781 -17.29 -28.38 38.50
CA VAL A 781 -16.82 -29.66 39.08
C VAL A 781 -15.64 -29.43 40.04
N ALA A 782 -15.87 -28.67 41.11
CA ALA A 782 -14.92 -28.34 42.18
C ALA A 782 -15.61 -27.82 43.44
#